data_AF-A0AA88GUF3-F1
#
_entry.id   AF-A0AA88GUF3-F1
#
_cell.length_a   1.000
_cell.length_b   1.000
_cell.length_c   1.000
_cell.angle_alpha   90.00
_cell.angle_beta   90.00
_cell.angle_gamma   90.00
#
_symmetry.space_group_name_H-M   'P 1'
#
loop_
_entity.id
_entity.type
_entity.pdbx_description
1 polymer ?
#
loop_
_entity_poly.entity_id
_entity_poly.type
_entity_poly.pdbx_seq_one_letter_code
_entity_poly.pdbx_strand_id
1 'polypeptide(L)'
;MRVYDEFELYENSRRFLVVPKVLPNHQKNDASNQQQQSASSTTTAPMRRVLNYENMCLIDRDTQLVSRLSINPSDTQVKDNVFKKMKTMTRIFGVLGIVTLVSGPFLVVILEKEYIGMIQKHKIYRIKKIQFIPFKPSSFKSQTEEMKEKEIQYIEMMNRVIVDDNSFYLSYSLDLTHHLQTTFSTNLGQDMENLGAWRNAHNKYFWNRTMLQSLMTKQMDGFILPVIRGIVEISSCTINGKVFTFGIISRTSTKRAGTRYIMRGADENGYVANFVESEQFVYYDGVLSAFLQIRGSIPLIWTQEANLKYTPEIKFLTDKQKQQLAFDRHFQYVLREYQNNVTAVNLCKKTGQESRLSELYTSYVKSVPGVTYIHFDFHNECKNHDTTKLFTVFLPSIKDSLRNIKYFSVKLEDSKEEGTWLPDDGKAFSFLGRTVSTPLLSAPWDDEISATTSTSGFDDDFTAQFPNNGNSGKPNNPSLLDFGESSSFPTQQLPQPHLTSSISTPQVNMVSVDDPFADVLNSKSVEMDVKVFEMQNGVFRVNCIDCCDRTNYIETFIAKYVMMEQLYRMGITKSREDRMENYPDFEQVFRQFWVNNGDRVSILYSGTEALKFQKSAQGLLNDGVNSVKRYFLNNFKDAERQKAINLVLGLVDVNSAEEQEENNSPANIVQDLLIF
;
A
#
# COMPACT_ATOMS: atom_id res chain seq x y z
N MET A 1 -16.59 22.57 -0.88
CA MET A 1 -16.63 22.72 0.61
C MET A 1 -15.24 22.37 1.20
N ARG A 2 -14.82 22.96 2.34
CA ARG A 2 -13.38 23.14 2.70
C ARG A 2 -12.64 21.85 3.11
N VAL A 3 -11.66 21.45 2.30
CA VAL A 3 -10.58 20.52 2.69
C VAL A 3 -9.66 21.24 3.68
N TYR A 4 -9.60 20.77 4.92
CA TYR A 4 -8.69 21.31 5.93
C TYR A 4 -7.39 20.53 5.94
N ASP A 5 -6.27 21.21 5.77
CA ASP A 5 -4.93 20.62 5.81
C ASP A 5 -4.17 20.95 7.11
N GLU A 6 -4.80 21.72 8.01
CA GLU A 6 -4.28 22.20 9.28
C GLU A 6 -5.42 22.44 10.29
N PHE A 7 -5.18 22.09 11.56
CA PHE A 7 -6.12 22.26 12.66
C PHE A 7 -5.41 22.78 13.91
N GLU A 8 -6.17 23.38 14.80
CA GLU A 8 -5.76 23.70 16.16
C GLU A 8 -6.47 22.75 17.13
N LEU A 9 -5.69 22.03 17.93
CA LEU A 9 -6.18 21.19 19.02
C LEU A 9 -6.13 21.97 20.33
N TYR A 10 -7.29 22.16 20.92
CA TYR A 10 -7.46 22.70 22.26
C TYR A 10 -7.82 21.59 23.23
N GLU A 11 -7.23 21.58 24.43
CA GLU A 11 -7.58 20.60 25.46
C GLU A 11 -7.75 21.20 26.86
N ASN A 12 -8.59 20.54 27.67
CA ASN A 12 -8.66 20.74 29.12
C ASN A 12 -8.90 19.39 29.82
N SER A 13 -9.15 19.40 31.13
CA SER A 13 -9.33 18.15 31.89
C SER A 13 -10.53 17.30 31.48
N ARG A 14 -11.50 17.84 30.72
CA ARG A 14 -12.72 17.13 30.32
C ARG A 14 -12.85 16.90 28.82
N ARG A 15 -12.21 17.71 27.97
CA ARG A 15 -12.50 17.71 26.53
C ARG A 15 -11.27 17.97 25.67
N PHE A 16 -11.29 17.39 24.48
CA PHE A 16 -10.53 17.84 23.32
C PHE A 16 -11.46 18.61 22.38
N LEU A 17 -10.96 19.70 21.81
CA LEU A 17 -11.66 20.50 20.81
C LEU A 17 -10.72 20.70 19.62
N VAL A 18 -11.05 20.10 18.48
CA VAL A 18 -10.29 20.23 17.24
C VAL A 18 -10.99 21.24 16.35
N VAL A 19 -10.27 22.32 16.01
CA VAL A 19 -10.78 23.45 15.25
C VAL A 19 -10.07 23.51 13.90
N PRO A 20 -10.79 23.43 12.77
CA PRO A 20 -10.18 23.53 11.45
C PRO A 20 -9.72 24.96 11.14
N LYS A 21 -8.62 25.08 10.40
CA LYS A 21 -8.13 26.37 9.89
C LYS A 21 -8.60 26.62 8.45
N VAL A 22 -9.06 27.83 8.15
CA VAL A 22 -9.52 28.21 6.82
C VAL A 22 -8.33 28.61 5.94
N LEU A 23 -8.23 28.02 4.75
CA LEU A 23 -7.18 28.34 3.78
C LEU A 23 -7.38 29.75 3.15
N PRO A 24 -6.30 30.55 2.99
CA PRO A 24 -6.40 31.95 2.52
C PRO A 24 -7.01 32.15 1.12
N ASN A 25 -6.82 31.20 0.20
CA ASN A 25 -7.23 31.35 -1.20
C ASN A 25 -8.75 31.43 -1.41
N HIS A 26 -9.56 31.13 -0.39
CA HIS A 26 -11.02 31.18 -0.47
C HIS A 26 -11.63 32.49 0.03
N GLN A 27 -10.82 33.44 0.52
CA GLN A 27 -11.32 34.76 0.94
C GLN A 27 -11.82 35.62 -0.23
N LYS A 28 -11.47 35.28 -1.48
CA LYS A 28 -11.89 36.06 -2.66
C LYS A 28 -13.36 35.89 -3.05
N ASN A 29 -14.01 34.79 -2.67
CA ASN A 29 -15.42 34.55 -3.04
C ASN A 29 -16.42 35.10 -2.01
N ASP A 30 -15.99 35.32 -0.76
CA ASP A 30 -16.85 35.95 0.27
C ASP A 30 -16.74 37.49 0.27
N ALA A 31 -15.67 38.04 -0.31
CA ALA A 31 -15.43 39.49 -0.39
C ALA A 31 -16.14 40.18 -1.57
N SER A 32 -16.69 39.44 -2.53
CA SER A 32 -17.42 40.02 -3.68
C SER A 32 -18.81 40.55 -3.32
N ASN A 33 -19.30 40.35 -2.09
CA ASN A 33 -20.55 40.92 -1.60
C ASN A 33 -20.40 42.08 -0.60
N GLN A 34 -19.18 42.57 -0.34
CA GLN A 34 -18.97 43.73 0.53
C GLN A 34 -17.81 44.61 0.05
N GLN A 35 -17.95 45.28 -1.10
CA GLN A 35 -17.14 46.47 -1.41
C GLN A 35 -17.96 47.52 -2.18
N GLN A 36 -18.68 48.34 -1.43
CA GLN A 36 -18.69 49.79 -1.66
C GLN A 36 -18.51 50.46 -0.30
N GLN A 37 -17.27 50.78 0.06
CA GLN A 37 -16.88 52.10 0.60
C GLN A 37 -15.42 52.13 1.07
N SER A 38 -14.78 53.25 0.72
CA SER A 38 -13.53 53.82 1.25
C SER A 38 -12.21 53.07 1.04
N ALA A 39 -11.41 53.65 0.12
CA ALA A 39 -9.98 53.47 0.02
C ALA A 39 -9.25 54.32 1.07
N SER A 40 -8.29 53.72 1.79
CA SER A 40 -6.95 54.27 2.10
C SER A 40 -6.36 53.57 3.34
N SER A 41 -5.23 52.87 3.16
CA SER A 41 -4.06 52.83 4.06
C SER A 41 -3.33 51.49 3.92
N THR A 42 -2.18 51.53 3.26
CA THR A 42 -1.20 50.46 3.11
C THR A 42 -0.45 50.26 4.43
N THR A 43 -0.82 49.21 5.17
CA THR A 43 0.01 48.63 6.21
C THR A 43 -0.19 47.12 6.15
N THR A 44 0.84 46.38 5.75
CA THR A 44 0.86 44.91 5.71
C THR A 44 0.79 44.35 7.13
N ALA A 45 -0.42 44.25 7.66
CA ALA A 45 -0.71 43.47 8.86
C ALA A 45 -0.49 41.97 8.55
N PRO A 46 -0.01 41.16 9.51
CA PRO A 46 0.09 39.71 9.32
C PRO A 46 -1.32 39.19 9.01
N MET A 47 -1.48 38.41 7.94
CA MET A 47 -2.75 37.73 7.59
C MET A 47 -3.33 37.08 8.86
N ARG A 48 -4.47 37.61 9.35
CA ARG A 48 -5.18 37.04 10.49
C ARG A 48 -5.58 35.60 10.15
N ARG A 49 -5.11 34.65 10.95
CA ARG A 49 -5.46 33.22 10.85
C ARG A 49 -6.98 33.10 11.08
N VAL A 50 -7.74 32.71 10.06
CA VAL A 50 -9.19 32.52 10.19
C VAL A 50 -9.46 31.06 10.53
N LEU A 51 -10.03 30.81 11.72
CA LEU A 51 -10.46 29.49 12.16
C LEU A 51 -11.93 29.27 11.78
N ASN A 52 -12.31 28.03 11.47
CA ASN A 52 -13.69 27.68 11.23
C ASN A 52 -14.38 27.24 12.54
N TYR A 53 -15.08 28.18 13.16
CA TYR A 53 -15.83 27.93 14.39
C TYR A 53 -17.19 27.23 14.16
N GLU A 54 -17.63 27.11 12.92
CA GLU A 54 -18.95 26.55 12.59
C GLU A 54 -18.92 25.02 12.44
N ASN A 55 -17.74 24.42 12.35
CA ASN A 55 -17.56 22.97 12.20
C ASN A 55 -16.36 22.46 13.01
N MET A 56 -16.49 22.46 14.34
CA MET A 56 -15.48 21.95 15.26
C MET A 56 -15.81 20.53 15.73
N CYS A 57 -14.77 19.75 16.03
CA CYS A 57 -14.90 18.41 16.61
C CYS A 57 -14.64 18.47 18.11
N LEU A 58 -15.66 18.13 18.90
CA LEU A 58 -15.56 18.05 20.36
C LEU A 58 -15.55 16.59 20.78
N ILE A 59 -14.53 16.19 21.54
CA ILE A 59 -14.37 14.84 22.07
C ILE A 59 -14.35 14.92 23.59
N ASP A 60 -15.29 14.26 24.24
CA ASP A 60 -15.38 14.19 25.69
C ASP A 60 -14.40 13.13 26.25
N ARG A 61 -13.57 13.52 27.23
CA ARG A 61 -12.52 12.65 27.80
C ARG A 61 -13.07 11.55 28.70
N ASP A 62 -14.24 11.76 29.30
CA ASP A 62 -14.82 10.80 30.25
C ASP A 62 -15.67 9.75 29.52
N THR A 63 -16.49 10.20 28.58
CA THR A 63 -17.44 9.35 27.84
C THR A 63 -16.93 8.88 26.49
N GLN A 64 -15.83 9.45 25.99
CA GLN A 64 -15.29 9.24 24.63
C GLN A 64 -16.25 9.64 23.51
N LEU A 65 -17.34 10.36 23.84
CA LEU A 65 -18.33 10.77 22.86
C LEU A 65 -17.76 11.88 21.98
N VAL A 66 -17.86 11.64 20.67
CA VAL A 66 -17.56 12.63 19.63
C VAL A 66 -18.85 13.38 19.30
N SER A 67 -18.75 14.70 19.18
CA SER A 67 -19.85 15.58 18.80
C SER A 67 -19.37 16.74 17.94
N ARG A 68 -20.27 17.26 17.09
CA ARG A 68 -20.01 18.49 16.32
C ARG A 68 -20.41 19.71 17.14
N LEU A 69 -19.52 20.69 17.20
CA LEU A 69 -19.78 21.99 17.81
C LEU A 69 -19.72 23.08 16.75
N SER A 70 -20.74 23.93 16.73
CA SER A 70 -20.85 25.08 15.82
C SER A 70 -21.07 26.33 16.66
N ILE A 71 -20.24 27.35 16.46
CA ILE A 71 -20.34 28.66 17.11
C ILE A 71 -20.40 29.71 16.00
N ASN A 72 -21.39 30.60 16.07
CA ASN A 72 -21.45 31.76 15.19
C ASN A 72 -20.18 32.62 15.41
N PRO A 73 -19.35 32.88 14.38
CA PRO A 73 -18.12 33.66 14.53
C PRO A 73 -18.32 35.05 15.14
N SER A 74 -19.52 35.62 15.00
CA SER A 74 -19.91 36.93 15.53
C SER A 74 -20.19 36.92 17.04
N ASP A 75 -20.46 35.76 17.62
CA ASP A 75 -20.70 35.61 19.06
C ASP A 75 -19.38 35.48 19.82
N THR A 76 -18.72 36.63 20.01
CA THR A 76 -17.42 36.71 20.69
C THR A 76 -17.51 36.24 22.15
N GLN A 77 -18.65 36.41 22.82
CA GLN A 77 -18.81 36.04 24.22
C GLN A 77 -18.84 34.52 24.40
N VAL A 78 -19.63 33.79 23.60
CA VAL A 78 -19.67 32.32 23.64
C VAL A 78 -18.32 31.74 23.22
N LYS A 79 -17.72 32.29 22.16
CA LYS A 79 -16.39 31.92 21.71
C LYS A 79 -15.35 32.07 22.83
N ASP A 80 -15.21 33.26 23.41
CA ASP A 80 -14.22 33.50 24.46
C ASP A 80 -14.45 32.61 25.67
N ASN A 81 -15.70 32.35 26.05
CA ASN A 81 -16.02 31.44 27.15
C ASN A 81 -15.61 29.98 26.89
N VAL A 82 -15.74 29.49 25.66
CA VAL A 82 -15.31 28.14 25.28
C VAL A 82 -13.79 28.03 25.30
N PHE A 83 -13.09 28.98 24.69
CA PHE A 83 -11.63 28.93 24.56
C PHE A 83 -10.89 29.32 25.84
N LYS A 84 -11.43 30.22 26.67
CA LYS A 84 -10.84 30.60 27.97
C LYS A 84 -10.75 29.42 28.95
N LYS A 85 -11.56 28.38 28.76
CA LYS A 85 -11.53 27.14 29.55
C LYS A 85 -10.56 26.09 29.01
N MET A 86 -9.86 26.38 27.91
CA MET A 86 -8.88 25.48 27.28
C MET A 86 -7.47 25.84 27.75
N LYS A 87 -6.65 24.82 28.03
CA LYS A 87 -5.33 24.98 28.68
C LYS A 87 -4.18 25.00 27.68
N THR A 88 -4.25 24.19 26.63
CA THR A 88 -3.18 24.02 25.66
C THR A 88 -3.75 24.20 24.26
N MET A 89 -3.02 24.89 23.38
CA MET A 89 -3.27 24.92 21.95
C MET A 89 -2.09 24.29 21.23
N THR A 90 -2.34 23.23 20.47
CA THR A 90 -1.34 22.51 19.68
C THR A 90 -1.75 22.55 18.22
N ARG A 91 -0.83 22.96 17.34
CA ARG A 91 -1.02 22.87 15.89
C ARG A 91 -0.91 21.41 15.46
N ILE A 92 -1.89 20.90 14.74
CA ILE A 92 -1.90 19.54 14.21
C ILE A 92 -2.26 19.54 12.72
N PHE A 93 -1.88 18.47 12.01
CA PHE A 93 -2.17 18.28 10.58
C PHE A 93 -3.25 17.23 10.32
N GLY A 94 -3.80 16.63 11.37
CA GLY A 94 -4.90 15.68 11.27
C GLY A 94 -5.07 14.86 12.54
N VAL A 95 -6.25 14.29 12.72
CA VAL A 95 -6.52 13.27 13.75
C VAL A 95 -6.30 11.92 13.10
N LEU A 96 -5.33 11.15 13.60
CA LEU A 96 -5.10 9.80 13.10
C LEU A 96 -6.16 8.84 13.62
N GLY A 97 -6.62 9.05 14.87
CA GLY A 97 -7.78 8.38 15.47
C GLY A 97 -7.65 8.25 16.99
N ILE A 98 -8.41 7.33 17.56
CA ILE A 98 -8.42 6.99 18.98
C ILE A 98 -7.96 5.53 19.11
N VAL A 99 -7.03 5.26 20.03
CA VAL A 99 -6.55 3.91 20.35
C VAL A 99 -6.69 3.66 21.85
N THR A 100 -7.03 2.44 22.25
CA THR A 100 -7.09 2.04 23.66
C THR A 100 -5.81 1.30 24.02
N LEU A 101 -5.06 1.82 24.99
CA LEU A 101 -3.86 1.22 25.56
C LEU A 101 -4.13 0.85 27.04
N VAL A 102 -3.08 0.52 27.78
CA VAL A 102 -3.13 0.00 29.16
C VAL A 102 -3.87 0.95 30.11
N SER A 103 -3.60 2.26 30.05
CA SER A 103 -4.26 3.28 30.89
C SER A 103 -5.63 3.72 30.38
N GLY A 104 -6.08 3.19 29.24
CA GLY A 104 -7.32 3.54 28.57
C GLY A 104 -7.10 4.24 27.22
N PRO A 105 -8.06 5.05 26.76
CA PRO A 105 -8.04 5.63 25.42
C PRO A 105 -7.04 6.80 25.30
N PHE A 106 -6.41 6.89 24.13
CA PHE A 106 -5.51 7.95 23.69
C PHE A 106 -6.01 8.55 22.38
N LEU A 107 -5.96 9.87 22.29
CA LEU A 107 -6.12 10.59 21.03
C LEU A 107 -4.77 10.61 20.32
N VAL A 108 -4.74 10.14 19.07
CA VAL A 108 -3.53 10.13 18.24
C VAL A 108 -3.65 11.20 17.17
N VAL A 109 -2.72 12.16 17.18
CA VAL A 109 -2.71 13.30 16.26
C VAL A 109 -1.41 13.40 15.48
N ILE A 110 -1.49 13.95 14.26
CA ILE A 110 -0.33 14.19 13.39
C ILE A 110 0.24 15.57 13.72
N LEU A 111 1.48 15.61 14.20
CA LEU A 111 2.18 16.86 14.52
C LEU A 111 3.01 17.39 13.35
N GLU A 112 3.59 16.51 12.54
CA GLU A 112 4.44 16.88 11.41
C GLU A 112 4.18 15.96 10.22
N LYS A 113 4.22 16.54 9.02
CA LYS A 113 4.09 15.86 7.73
C LYS A 113 5.12 16.42 6.76
N GLU A 114 5.56 15.59 5.83
CA GLU A 114 6.51 15.95 4.77
C GLU A 114 5.82 15.90 3.42
N TYR A 115 6.07 16.90 2.58
CA TYR A 115 5.53 16.91 1.21
C TYR A 115 6.35 15.99 0.31
N ILE A 116 5.68 15.06 -0.37
CA ILE A 116 6.32 14.06 -1.23
C ILE A 116 6.21 14.45 -2.70
N GLY A 117 5.06 15.01 -3.10
CA GLY A 117 4.80 15.38 -4.48
C GLY A 117 3.34 15.70 -4.71
N MET A 118 2.97 15.92 -5.97
CA MET A 118 1.59 16.16 -6.36
C MET A 118 1.22 15.34 -7.60
N ILE A 119 -0.04 14.93 -7.66
CA ILE A 119 -0.66 14.34 -8.85
C ILE A 119 -1.69 15.35 -9.31
N GLN A 120 -1.49 15.95 -10.47
CA GLN A 120 -2.25 17.11 -10.92
C GLN A 120 -2.22 18.22 -9.84
N LYS A 121 -3.36 18.53 -9.22
CA LYS A 121 -3.52 19.53 -8.15
C LYS A 121 -3.46 18.95 -6.73
N HIS A 122 -3.38 17.63 -6.62
CA HIS A 122 -3.54 16.92 -5.35
C HIS A 122 -2.17 16.65 -4.70
N LYS A 123 -1.94 17.28 -3.55
CA LYS A 123 -0.68 17.14 -2.80
C LYS A 123 -0.69 15.88 -1.93
N ILE A 124 0.41 15.14 -1.95
CA ILE A 124 0.61 13.93 -1.17
C ILE A 124 1.69 14.19 -0.11
N TYR A 125 1.43 13.67 1.09
CA TYR A 125 2.27 13.88 2.26
C TYR A 125 2.60 12.55 2.94
N ARG A 126 3.77 12.50 3.57
CA ARG A 126 4.20 11.43 4.49
C ARG A 126 4.08 11.90 5.93
N ILE A 127 3.62 11.03 6.83
CA ILE A 127 3.57 11.32 8.27
C ILE A 127 5.00 11.29 8.84
N LYS A 128 5.39 12.33 9.60
CA LYS A 128 6.74 12.45 10.19
C LYS A 128 6.77 12.47 11.70
N LYS A 129 5.66 12.86 12.34
CA LYS A 129 5.56 12.87 13.80
C LYS A 129 4.11 12.76 14.21
N ILE A 130 3.87 11.92 15.21
CA ILE A 130 2.57 11.78 15.87
C ILE A 130 2.70 12.05 17.37
N GLN A 131 1.57 12.27 18.03
CA GLN A 131 1.49 12.39 19.48
C GLN A 131 0.32 11.59 20.01
N PHE A 132 0.57 10.87 21.10
CA PHE A 132 -0.45 10.16 21.88
C PHE A 132 -0.83 11.04 23.07
N ILE A 133 -2.12 11.37 23.19
CA ILE A 133 -2.64 12.21 24.26
C ILE A 133 -3.66 11.40 25.08
N PRO A 134 -3.36 11.02 26.33
CA PRO A 134 -4.25 10.18 27.12
C PRO A 134 -5.56 10.91 27.42
N PHE A 135 -6.68 10.23 27.40
CA PHE A 135 -7.96 10.83 27.81
C PHE A 135 -7.97 11.12 29.31
N LYS A 136 -7.34 10.26 30.13
CA LYS A 136 -7.22 10.44 31.58
C LYS A 136 -5.76 10.50 32.01
N PRO A 137 -5.14 11.70 32.06
CA PRO A 137 -3.74 11.86 32.47
C PRO A 137 -3.45 11.35 33.90
N SER A 138 -4.46 11.32 34.78
CA SER A 138 -4.32 10.76 36.12
C SER A 138 -4.16 9.24 36.09
N SER A 139 -4.93 8.54 35.24
CA SER A 139 -4.85 7.08 35.08
C SER A 139 -3.47 6.64 34.63
N PHE A 140 -2.88 7.37 33.68
CA PHE A 140 -1.48 7.21 33.25
C PHE A 140 -0.49 7.35 34.44
N LYS A 141 -0.65 8.40 35.24
CA LYS A 141 0.27 8.68 36.36
C LYS A 141 0.17 7.67 37.51
N SER A 142 -1.03 7.14 37.77
CA SER A 142 -1.31 6.23 38.88
C SER A 142 -1.01 4.76 38.58
N GLN A 143 -0.54 4.43 37.37
CA GLN A 143 -0.14 3.08 37.02
C GLN A 143 1.04 2.58 37.86
N THR A 144 1.14 1.26 38.01
CA THR A 144 2.36 0.60 38.47
C THR A 144 3.48 0.84 37.45
N GLU A 145 4.74 0.75 37.88
CA GLU A 145 5.87 0.94 36.96
C GLU A 145 5.85 -0.06 35.80
N GLU A 146 5.47 -1.32 36.05
CA GLU A 146 5.30 -2.35 35.01
C GLU A 146 4.25 -1.95 33.95
N MET A 147 3.10 -1.40 34.38
CA MET A 147 2.06 -0.96 33.45
C MET A 147 2.50 0.25 32.62
N LYS A 148 3.28 1.16 33.21
CA LYS A 148 3.85 2.31 32.49
C LYS A 148 4.85 1.84 31.44
N GLU A 149 5.73 0.90 31.79
CA GLU A 149 6.71 0.35 30.86
C GLU A 149 6.05 -0.32 29.66
N LYS A 150 5.03 -1.16 29.89
CA LYS A 150 4.22 -1.76 28.81
C LYS A 150 3.53 -0.71 27.94
N GLU A 151 2.99 0.33 28.54
CA GLU A 151 2.34 1.39 27.78
C GLU A 151 3.33 2.18 26.91
N ILE A 152 4.49 2.52 27.45
CA ILE A 152 5.59 3.15 26.69
C ILE A 152 6.00 2.23 25.53
N GLN A 153 6.18 0.94 25.79
CA GLN A 153 6.50 -0.05 24.76
C GLN A 153 5.45 -0.07 23.63
N TYR A 154 4.15 -0.08 23.95
CA TYR A 154 3.09 -0.05 22.93
C TYR A 154 3.09 1.25 22.12
N ILE A 155 3.33 2.40 22.76
CA ILE A 155 3.48 3.69 22.09
C ILE A 155 4.69 3.67 21.14
N GLU A 156 5.82 3.13 21.57
CA GLU A 156 7.03 3.00 20.74
C GLU A 156 6.81 2.05 19.55
N MET A 157 6.13 0.92 19.76
CA MET A 157 5.77 -0.02 18.70
C MET A 157 4.91 0.64 17.61
N MET A 158 3.88 1.40 18.03
CA MET A 158 3.03 2.13 17.08
C MET A 158 3.78 3.26 16.38
N ASN A 159 4.61 4.02 17.10
CA ASN A 159 5.48 5.05 16.50
C ASN A 159 6.42 4.45 15.45
N ARG A 160 7.03 3.29 15.75
CA ARG A 160 7.91 2.59 14.81
C ARG A 160 7.20 2.30 13.49
N VAL A 161 5.99 1.73 13.55
CA VAL A 161 5.21 1.36 12.36
C VAL A 161 4.71 2.59 11.59
N ILE A 162 4.21 3.61 12.29
CA ILE A 162 3.56 4.77 11.65
C ILE A 162 4.59 5.79 11.14
N VAL A 163 5.65 6.03 11.91
CA VAL A 163 6.62 7.10 11.67
C VAL A 163 7.96 6.55 11.20
N ASP A 164 8.61 5.67 11.97
CA ASP A 164 10.00 5.28 11.72
C ASP A 164 10.16 4.45 10.42
N ASP A 165 9.18 3.59 10.12
CA ASP A 165 9.10 2.86 8.85
C ASP A 165 9.01 3.80 7.63
N ASN A 166 8.67 5.09 7.83
CA ASN A 166 8.43 6.09 6.79
C ASN A 166 7.44 5.62 5.71
N SER A 167 6.41 4.88 6.13
CA SER A 167 5.52 4.13 5.24
C SER A 167 4.08 4.62 5.20
N PHE A 168 3.71 5.62 6.01
CA PHE A 168 2.33 6.13 6.06
C PHE A 168 2.16 7.43 5.27
N TYR A 169 1.23 7.43 4.33
CA TYR A 169 0.96 8.53 3.41
C TYR A 169 -0.50 8.96 3.45
N LEU A 170 -0.73 10.24 3.19
CA LEU A 170 -2.05 10.86 3.15
C LEU A 170 -2.13 11.93 2.06
N SER A 171 -3.35 12.20 1.60
CA SER A 171 -3.70 13.40 0.86
C SER A 171 -5.03 13.92 1.40
N TYR A 172 -5.17 15.23 1.46
CA TYR A 172 -6.40 15.87 1.92
C TYR A 172 -7.47 15.96 0.83
N SER A 173 -7.05 15.80 -0.44
CA SER A 173 -7.89 16.08 -1.61
C SER A 173 -7.97 14.92 -2.60
N LEU A 174 -7.20 13.85 -2.37
CA LEU A 174 -7.14 12.66 -3.21
C LEU A 174 -7.24 11.44 -2.30
N ASP A 175 -8.12 10.50 -2.66
CA ASP A 175 -8.22 9.23 -1.95
C ASP A 175 -7.11 8.29 -2.44
N LEU A 176 -6.06 8.15 -1.65
CA LEU A 176 -4.93 7.25 -1.96
C LEU A 176 -5.28 5.77 -1.79
N THR A 177 -6.44 5.46 -1.19
CA THR A 177 -6.85 4.07 -0.96
C THR A 177 -7.36 3.39 -2.25
N HIS A 178 -7.75 4.17 -3.26
CA HIS A 178 -8.12 3.68 -4.58
C HIS A 178 -7.00 3.86 -5.60
N HIS A 179 -7.02 3.04 -6.66
CA HIS A 179 -6.19 3.29 -7.83
C HIS A 179 -6.67 4.51 -8.61
N LEU A 180 -5.78 5.10 -9.40
CA LEU A 180 -6.00 6.35 -10.13
C LEU A 180 -7.14 6.20 -11.15
N GLN A 181 -7.29 5.03 -11.79
CA GLN A 181 -8.43 4.76 -12.67
C GLN A 181 -9.78 4.94 -11.93
N THR A 182 -9.99 4.32 -10.77
CA THR A 182 -11.26 4.50 -10.04
C THR A 182 -11.45 5.96 -9.63
N THR A 183 -10.38 6.62 -9.21
CA THR A 183 -10.40 8.00 -8.73
C THR A 183 -10.74 9.01 -9.82
N PHE A 184 -10.22 8.84 -11.03
CA PHE A 184 -10.34 9.81 -12.12
C PHE A 184 -11.30 9.39 -13.26
N SER A 185 -11.71 8.12 -13.35
CA SER A 185 -12.73 7.67 -14.32
C SER A 185 -14.16 7.89 -13.84
N THR A 186 -14.36 7.93 -12.53
CA THR A 186 -15.68 8.20 -11.95
C THR A 186 -15.74 9.68 -11.59
N ASN A 187 -16.92 10.30 -11.66
CA ASN A 187 -17.14 11.67 -11.19
C ASN A 187 -16.68 11.90 -9.73
N LEU A 188 -16.27 10.85 -8.99
CA LEU A 188 -15.60 10.96 -7.69
C LEU A 188 -14.42 11.94 -7.72
N GLY A 189 -13.64 12.04 -8.80
CA GLY A 189 -12.53 13.01 -8.91
C GLY A 189 -12.98 14.48 -8.96
N GLN A 190 -14.21 14.74 -9.43
CA GLN A 190 -14.82 16.06 -9.50
C GLN A 190 -15.72 16.36 -8.28
N ASP A 191 -16.37 15.32 -7.74
CA ASP A 191 -17.24 15.37 -6.55
C ASP A 191 -16.46 15.30 -5.22
N MET A 192 -15.12 15.27 -5.23
CA MET A 192 -14.30 15.40 -4.01
C MET A 192 -14.56 16.70 -3.23
N GLU A 193 -15.20 17.71 -3.84
CA GLU A 193 -15.67 18.89 -3.15
C GLU A 193 -16.96 18.67 -2.31
N ASN A 194 -17.60 17.50 -2.45
CA ASN A 194 -18.86 17.07 -1.84
C ASN A 194 -18.70 15.82 -0.92
N LEU A 195 -18.81 16.06 0.39
CA LEU A 195 -19.31 15.14 1.43
C LEU A 195 -18.66 13.74 1.56
N GLY A 196 -17.66 13.64 2.45
CA GLY A 196 -17.20 12.39 3.07
C GLY A 196 -16.54 11.38 2.13
N ALA A 197 -15.47 11.83 1.46
CA ALA A 197 -14.56 11.01 0.65
C ALA A 197 -14.16 9.68 1.35
N TRP A 198 -14.04 9.69 2.68
CA TRP A 198 -13.75 8.49 3.48
C TRP A 198 -14.81 7.39 3.36
N ARG A 199 -16.08 7.72 3.07
CA ARG A 199 -17.18 6.74 2.91
C ARG A 199 -16.95 5.85 1.70
N ASN A 200 -16.33 6.40 0.67
CA ASN A 200 -15.97 5.70 -0.55
C ASN A 200 -14.56 5.15 -0.47
N ALA A 201 -13.80 5.32 0.62
CA ALA A 201 -12.43 4.83 0.71
C ALA A 201 -12.35 3.29 0.71
N HIS A 202 -11.31 2.77 0.07
CA HIS A 202 -11.13 1.34 -0.09
C HIS A 202 -10.71 0.71 1.23
N ASN A 203 -11.61 -0.07 1.84
CA ASN A 203 -11.41 -0.67 3.16
C ASN A 203 -10.13 -1.53 3.25
N LYS A 204 -9.67 -2.12 2.15
CA LYS A 204 -8.43 -2.92 2.11
C LYS A 204 -7.18 -2.06 2.36
N TYR A 205 -7.20 -0.77 2.03
CA TYR A 205 -6.04 0.12 2.10
C TYR A 205 -6.18 1.26 3.11
N PHE A 206 -7.31 1.36 3.81
CA PHE A 206 -7.59 2.36 4.85
C PHE A 206 -7.02 1.92 6.21
N TRP A 207 -5.75 2.25 6.49
CA TRP A 207 -4.99 1.68 7.62
C TRP A 207 -5.44 2.15 9.01
N ASN A 208 -5.83 3.41 9.16
CA ASN A 208 -6.29 3.99 10.43
C ASN A 208 -7.81 3.90 10.62
N ARG A 209 -8.51 3.10 9.81
CA ARG A 209 -9.98 3.01 9.83
C ARG A 209 -10.53 2.63 11.20
N THR A 210 -9.96 1.63 11.85
CA THR A 210 -10.40 1.18 13.19
C THR A 210 -10.25 2.29 14.23
N MET A 211 -9.16 3.05 14.16
CA MET A 211 -8.91 4.17 15.08
C MET A 211 -9.92 5.32 14.87
N LEU A 212 -10.51 5.45 13.68
CA LEU A 212 -11.47 6.50 13.34
C LEU A 212 -12.94 6.13 13.61
N GLN A 213 -13.23 4.95 14.15
CA GLN A 213 -14.58 4.42 14.28
C GLN A 213 -15.56 5.37 15.00
N SER A 214 -15.14 6.04 16.08
CA SER A 214 -15.96 7.01 16.82
C SER A 214 -16.31 8.25 15.98
N LEU A 215 -15.37 8.72 15.14
CA LEU A 215 -15.57 9.86 14.25
C LEU A 215 -16.47 9.48 13.07
N MET A 216 -16.27 8.29 12.49
CA MET A 216 -17.06 7.75 11.38
C MET A 216 -18.52 7.54 11.78
N THR A 217 -18.77 7.00 12.97
CA THR A 217 -20.12 6.81 13.52
C THR A 217 -20.88 8.12 13.66
N LYS A 218 -20.16 9.22 13.93
CA LYS A 218 -20.71 10.58 14.06
C LYS A 218 -20.60 11.41 12.79
N GLN A 219 -20.16 10.80 11.69
CA GLN A 219 -20.07 11.45 10.38
C GLN A 219 -19.28 12.77 10.41
N MET A 220 -18.13 12.75 11.09
CA MET A 220 -17.24 13.91 11.23
C MET A 220 -16.36 14.08 9.98
N ASP A 221 -16.99 14.23 8.82
CA ASP A 221 -16.36 14.10 7.50
C ASP A 221 -15.06 14.91 7.31
N GLY A 222 -15.03 16.17 7.74
CA GLY A 222 -13.84 17.04 7.62
C GLY A 222 -12.68 16.69 8.57
N PHE A 223 -12.85 15.70 9.44
CA PHE A 223 -11.85 15.24 10.41
C PHE A 223 -11.42 13.79 10.16
N ILE A 224 -12.09 13.07 9.26
CA ILE A 224 -11.80 11.67 8.94
C ILE A 224 -10.85 11.67 7.75
N LEU A 225 -9.59 11.32 8.02
CA LEU A 225 -8.51 11.34 7.04
C LEU A 225 -7.99 9.92 6.81
N PRO A 226 -8.32 9.28 5.67
CA PRO A 226 -7.74 8.00 5.30
C PRO A 226 -6.24 8.08 5.08
N VAL A 227 -5.50 7.12 5.64
CA VAL A 227 -4.07 6.94 5.39
C VAL A 227 -3.80 5.55 4.81
N ILE A 228 -2.86 5.48 3.88
CA ILE A 228 -2.34 4.23 3.33
C ILE A 228 -0.99 3.91 3.95
N ARG A 229 -0.60 2.63 3.94
CA ARG A 229 0.76 2.17 4.24
C ARG A 229 1.42 1.59 2.99
N GLY A 230 2.65 1.98 2.69
CA GLY A 230 3.43 1.49 1.55
C GLY A 230 4.54 2.47 1.16
N ILE A 231 4.58 2.88 -0.11
CA ILE A 231 5.55 3.85 -0.63
C ILE A 231 4.88 4.76 -1.66
N VAL A 232 5.24 6.04 -1.65
CA VAL A 232 4.91 6.98 -2.71
C VAL A 232 6.17 7.73 -3.11
N GLU A 233 6.50 7.73 -4.39
CA GLU A 233 7.59 8.53 -4.96
C GLU A 233 7.11 9.26 -6.20
N ILE A 234 7.45 10.54 -6.32
CA ILE A 234 7.03 11.41 -7.41
C ILE A 234 8.19 12.32 -7.77
N SER A 235 8.51 12.42 -9.05
CA SER A 235 9.56 13.31 -9.56
C SER A 235 9.16 13.96 -10.88
N SER A 236 9.71 15.14 -11.14
CA SER A 236 9.65 15.77 -12.45
C SER A 236 10.77 15.22 -13.32
N CYS A 237 10.42 14.75 -14.51
CA CYS A 237 11.34 14.17 -15.49
C CYS A 237 11.29 14.98 -16.79
N THR A 238 12.33 14.86 -17.62
CA THR A 238 12.38 15.52 -18.93
C THR A 238 12.84 14.53 -19.98
N ILE A 239 12.10 14.45 -21.09
CA ILE A 239 12.49 13.69 -22.29
C ILE A 239 12.17 14.56 -23.50
N ASN A 240 13.11 14.66 -24.45
CA ASN A 240 12.90 15.43 -25.69
C ASN A 240 12.42 16.88 -25.46
N GLY A 241 12.86 17.53 -24.37
CA GLY A 241 12.44 18.89 -23.99
C GLY A 241 11.07 18.97 -23.33
N LYS A 242 10.35 17.85 -23.20
CA LYS A 242 9.03 17.77 -22.56
C LYS A 242 9.21 17.41 -21.09
N VAL A 243 8.74 18.30 -20.22
CA VAL A 243 8.77 18.11 -18.77
C VAL A 243 7.46 17.47 -18.33
N PHE A 244 7.56 16.32 -17.66
CA PHE A 244 6.41 15.55 -17.18
C PHE A 244 6.64 15.08 -15.75
N THR A 245 5.55 14.73 -15.05
CA THR A 245 5.62 14.12 -13.72
C THR A 245 5.57 12.60 -13.86
N PHE A 246 6.50 11.89 -13.24
CA PHE A 246 6.48 10.44 -13.10
C PHE A 246 6.37 10.07 -11.62
N GLY A 247 5.61 9.03 -11.30
CA GLY A 247 5.53 8.53 -9.94
C GLY A 247 5.11 7.08 -9.82
N ILE A 248 5.34 6.53 -8.62
CA ILE A 248 4.87 5.21 -8.20
C ILE A 248 4.14 5.34 -6.86
N ILE A 249 2.97 4.70 -6.75
CA ILE A 249 2.23 4.52 -5.51
C ILE A 249 2.11 3.03 -5.28
N SER A 250 2.64 2.54 -4.17
CA SER A 250 2.37 1.18 -3.71
C SER A 250 1.68 1.19 -2.37
N ARG A 251 0.56 0.46 -2.27
CA ARG A 251 -0.28 0.39 -1.08
C ARG A 251 -0.46 -1.05 -0.62
N THR A 252 -0.25 -1.27 0.66
CA THR A 252 -0.29 -2.59 1.32
C THR A 252 -1.65 -2.82 1.94
N SER A 253 -2.16 -4.04 1.79
CA SER A 253 -3.44 -4.46 2.37
C SER A 253 -3.40 -4.49 3.90
N THR A 254 -4.48 -4.02 4.53
CA THR A 254 -4.77 -4.23 5.96
C THR A 254 -5.22 -5.66 6.25
N LYS A 255 -5.74 -6.37 5.24
CA LYS A 255 -6.17 -7.76 5.35
C LYS A 255 -4.96 -8.68 5.35
N ARG A 256 -4.89 -9.57 6.36
CA ARG A 256 -3.79 -10.51 6.60
C ARG A 256 -2.41 -9.83 6.56
N ALA A 257 -2.34 -8.60 7.09
CA ALA A 257 -1.10 -7.85 7.23
C ALA A 257 -0.21 -8.50 8.30
N GLY A 258 1.08 -8.63 8.01
CA GLY A 258 1.99 -9.20 8.98
C GLY A 258 3.37 -9.51 8.44
N THR A 259 4.17 -10.12 9.30
CA THR A 259 5.57 -10.44 9.02
C THR A 259 5.72 -11.79 8.32
N ARG A 260 6.88 -11.97 7.68
CA ARG A 260 7.11 -13.03 6.70
C ARG A 260 6.88 -14.45 7.19
N TYR A 261 7.27 -14.84 8.41
CA TYR A 261 7.05 -16.23 8.86
C TYR A 261 5.82 -16.40 9.76
N ILE A 262 5.24 -15.31 10.25
CA ILE A 262 3.98 -15.35 11.00
C ILE A 262 2.78 -15.38 10.03
N MET A 263 2.84 -14.57 8.97
CA MET A 263 1.77 -14.47 7.98
C MET A 263 2.25 -14.93 6.60
N ARG A 264 1.83 -16.14 6.20
CA ARG A 264 1.99 -16.67 4.83
C ARG A 264 0.67 -17.24 4.31
N GLY A 265 0.60 -17.37 2.98
CA GLY A 265 -0.56 -17.92 2.30
C GLY A 265 -1.85 -17.11 2.49
N ALA A 266 -2.96 -17.77 2.25
CA ALA A 266 -4.32 -17.27 2.46
C ALA A 266 -4.83 -17.60 3.87
N ASP A 267 -5.79 -16.82 4.36
CA ASP A 267 -6.70 -17.22 5.43
C ASP A 267 -7.95 -17.93 4.86
N GLU A 268 -8.83 -18.40 5.75
CA GLU A 268 -10.09 -19.05 5.34
C GLU A 268 -11.03 -18.11 4.56
N ASN A 269 -10.87 -16.79 4.69
CA ASN A 269 -11.65 -15.79 3.96
C ASN A 269 -11.08 -15.48 2.56
N GLY A 270 -9.92 -16.05 2.20
CA GLY A 270 -9.26 -15.82 0.92
C GLY A 270 -8.38 -14.57 0.89
N TYR A 271 -8.14 -13.90 2.03
CA TYR A 271 -7.17 -12.82 2.11
C TYR A 271 -5.76 -13.40 2.18
N VAL A 272 -4.84 -12.89 1.35
CA VAL A 272 -3.45 -13.37 1.31
C VAL A 272 -2.51 -12.41 1.99
N ALA A 273 -1.46 -12.94 2.62
CA ALA A 273 -0.39 -12.13 3.18
C ALA A 273 0.41 -11.40 2.08
N ASN A 274 1.00 -10.26 2.44
CA ASN A 274 1.77 -9.38 1.54
C ASN A 274 1.03 -8.98 0.26
N PHE A 275 -0.30 -8.76 0.33
CA PHE A 275 -1.06 -8.25 -0.81
C PHE A 275 -0.76 -6.75 -1.02
N VAL A 276 -0.19 -6.41 -2.17
CA VAL A 276 0.22 -5.04 -2.51
C VAL A 276 -0.26 -4.69 -3.91
N GLU A 277 -0.81 -3.50 -4.04
CA GLU A 277 -1.04 -2.82 -5.32
C GLU A 277 0.12 -1.88 -5.57
N SER A 278 0.77 -1.98 -6.75
CA SER A 278 1.82 -1.08 -7.20
C SER A 278 1.38 -0.39 -8.48
N GLU A 279 1.25 0.92 -8.46
CA GLU A 279 0.69 1.74 -9.52
C GLU A 279 1.70 2.79 -9.98
N GLN A 280 2.21 2.66 -11.20
CA GLN A 280 3.03 3.70 -11.81
C GLN A 280 2.15 4.67 -12.59
N PHE A 281 2.53 5.94 -12.64
CA PHE A 281 1.81 6.93 -13.43
C PHE A 281 2.72 7.98 -14.06
N VAL A 282 2.22 8.60 -15.12
CA VAL A 282 2.78 9.76 -15.77
C VAL A 282 1.71 10.82 -15.96
N TYR A 283 2.04 12.08 -15.67
CA TYR A 283 1.20 13.24 -15.93
C TYR A 283 1.95 14.25 -16.80
N TYR A 284 1.37 14.59 -17.94
CA TYR A 284 1.93 15.54 -18.90
C TYR A 284 0.80 16.25 -19.64
N ASP A 285 0.90 17.58 -19.70
CA ASP A 285 0.03 18.45 -20.51
C ASP A 285 -1.47 18.10 -20.42
N GLY A 286 -1.97 18.02 -19.18
CA GLY A 286 -3.38 17.77 -18.90
C GLY A 286 -3.81 16.30 -19.00
N VAL A 287 -2.92 15.37 -19.36
CA VAL A 287 -3.22 13.93 -19.47
C VAL A 287 -2.56 13.16 -18.33
N LEU A 288 -3.34 12.34 -17.63
CA LEU A 288 -2.86 11.36 -16.65
C LEU A 288 -2.94 9.97 -17.27
N SER A 289 -1.84 9.21 -17.20
CA SER A 289 -1.78 7.80 -17.57
C SER A 289 -1.23 6.97 -16.41
N ALA A 290 -1.85 5.84 -16.09
CA ALA A 290 -1.47 4.99 -14.96
C ALA A 290 -1.56 3.50 -15.30
N PHE A 291 -0.68 2.69 -14.69
CA PHE A 291 -0.67 1.24 -14.84
C PHE A 291 -0.53 0.55 -13.49
N LEU A 292 -1.51 -0.28 -13.16
CA LEU A 292 -1.63 -1.00 -11.89
C LEU A 292 -1.18 -2.46 -12.04
N GLN A 293 -0.36 -2.93 -11.11
CA GLN A 293 -0.02 -4.34 -10.92
C GLN A 293 -0.31 -4.76 -9.48
N ILE A 294 -0.52 -6.06 -9.25
CA ILE A 294 -0.69 -6.62 -7.91
C ILE A 294 0.28 -7.76 -7.65
N ARG A 295 0.65 -7.91 -6.39
CA ARG A 295 1.41 -9.05 -5.88
C ARG A 295 0.86 -9.55 -4.55
N GLY A 296 1.18 -10.79 -4.22
CA GLY A 296 0.77 -11.39 -2.97
C GLY A 296 1.36 -12.77 -2.74
N SER A 297 1.12 -13.31 -1.55
CA SER A 297 1.39 -14.72 -1.28
C SER A 297 0.56 -15.63 -2.19
N ILE A 298 1.04 -16.85 -2.40
CA ILE A 298 0.29 -17.89 -3.11
C ILE A 298 -1.05 -18.12 -2.38
N PRO A 299 -2.20 -18.07 -3.08
CA PRO A 299 -3.53 -17.99 -2.49
C PRO A 299 -4.05 -19.36 -2.03
N LEU A 300 -3.26 -20.00 -1.20
CA LEU A 300 -3.49 -21.30 -0.60
C LEU A 300 -3.26 -21.16 0.90
N ILE A 301 -3.95 -21.94 1.74
CA ILE A 301 -3.66 -21.96 3.17
C ILE A 301 -2.44 -22.86 3.39
N TRP A 302 -1.35 -22.24 3.84
CA TRP A 302 -0.09 -22.89 4.19
C TRP A 302 0.69 -22.03 5.18
N THR A 303 1.51 -22.68 6.00
CA THR A 303 2.38 -22.01 6.96
C THR A 303 3.83 -22.45 6.77
N GLN A 304 4.75 -21.63 7.25
CA GLN A 304 6.17 -21.93 7.27
C GLN A 304 6.73 -21.26 8.52
N GLU A 305 6.49 -21.89 9.67
CA GLU A 305 6.87 -21.36 10.99
C GLU A 305 8.40 -21.34 11.14
N ALA A 306 8.93 -20.25 11.68
CA ALA A 306 10.36 -20.16 11.99
C ALA A 306 10.75 -21.22 13.03
N ASN A 307 11.83 -21.96 12.76
CA ASN A 307 12.29 -23.05 13.63
C ASN A 307 13.83 -23.16 13.66
N LEU A 308 14.53 -22.02 13.61
CA LEU A 308 15.99 -21.88 13.52
C LEU A 308 16.65 -22.51 12.28
N LYS A 309 15.96 -23.38 11.52
CA LYS A 309 16.45 -23.85 10.22
C LYS A 309 16.52 -22.67 9.25
N TYR A 310 17.55 -22.65 8.41
CA TYR A 310 17.71 -21.62 7.36
C TYR A 310 16.49 -21.53 6.43
N THR A 311 15.94 -22.69 6.05
CA THR A 311 14.68 -22.80 5.30
C THR A 311 13.72 -23.69 6.07
N PRO A 312 12.73 -23.11 6.79
CA PRO A 312 11.74 -23.90 7.52
C PRO A 312 10.81 -24.69 6.58
N GLU A 313 10.14 -25.70 7.12
CA GLU A 313 9.26 -26.58 6.35
C GLU A 313 7.92 -25.93 6.01
N ILE A 314 7.42 -26.15 4.79
CA ILE A 314 6.08 -25.72 4.37
C ILE A 314 5.05 -26.75 4.84
N LYS A 315 4.14 -26.31 5.70
CA LYS A 315 2.99 -27.09 6.15
C LYS A 315 1.74 -26.66 5.36
N PHE A 316 0.99 -27.63 4.86
CA PHE A 316 -0.23 -27.40 4.08
C PHE A 316 -1.47 -27.75 4.91
N LEU A 317 -2.57 -27.06 4.66
CA LEU A 317 -3.87 -27.47 5.19
C LEU A 317 -4.24 -28.86 4.62
N THR A 318 -4.58 -29.78 5.51
CA THR A 318 -4.97 -31.16 5.14
C THR A 318 -6.40 -31.22 4.58
N ASP A 319 -7.28 -30.32 5.03
CA ASP A 319 -8.65 -30.19 4.55
C ASP A 319 -8.69 -29.54 3.16
N LYS A 320 -8.89 -30.39 2.14
CA LYS A 320 -8.97 -29.97 0.74
C LYS A 320 -10.18 -29.08 0.44
N GLN A 321 -11.30 -29.25 1.15
CA GLN A 321 -12.51 -28.46 0.90
C GLN A 321 -12.33 -27.04 1.39
N LYS A 322 -11.80 -26.87 2.60
CA LYS A 322 -11.43 -25.54 3.13
C LYS A 322 -10.37 -24.86 2.26
N GLN A 323 -9.39 -25.62 1.77
CA GLN A 323 -8.37 -25.10 0.87
C GLN A 323 -8.96 -24.56 -0.43
N GLN A 324 -9.84 -25.33 -1.08
CA GLN A 324 -10.55 -24.91 -2.29
C GLN A 324 -11.40 -23.68 -2.02
N LEU A 325 -12.15 -23.64 -0.91
CA LEU A 325 -13.02 -22.52 -0.57
C LEU A 325 -12.24 -21.22 -0.37
N ALA A 326 -11.10 -21.27 0.34
CA ALA A 326 -10.24 -20.10 0.53
C ALA A 326 -9.65 -19.62 -0.81
N PHE A 327 -9.23 -20.55 -1.66
CA PHE A 327 -8.73 -20.26 -3.00
C PHE A 327 -9.80 -19.59 -3.88
N ASP A 328 -11.02 -20.15 -3.89
CA ASP A 328 -12.15 -19.63 -4.67
C ASP A 328 -12.54 -18.22 -4.21
N ARG A 329 -12.61 -18.01 -2.90
CA ARG A 329 -12.86 -16.67 -2.31
C ARG A 329 -11.80 -15.66 -2.76
N HIS A 330 -10.52 -16.06 -2.78
CA HIS A 330 -9.44 -15.20 -3.22
C HIS A 330 -9.61 -14.77 -4.69
N PHE A 331 -9.79 -15.72 -5.60
CA PHE A 331 -9.90 -15.37 -7.03
C PHE A 331 -11.23 -14.71 -7.37
N GLN A 332 -12.32 -15.04 -6.68
CA GLN A 332 -13.58 -14.30 -6.81
C GLN A 332 -13.39 -12.83 -6.43
N TYR A 333 -12.64 -12.56 -5.37
CA TYR A 333 -12.29 -11.21 -4.95
C TYR A 333 -11.45 -10.47 -6.00
N VAL A 334 -10.33 -11.08 -6.42
CA VAL A 334 -9.40 -10.47 -7.39
C VAL A 334 -10.07 -10.24 -8.75
N LEU A 335 -10.80 -11.22 -9.29
CA LEU A 335 -11.50 -11.08 -10.58
C LEU A 335 -12.55 -9.97 -10.53
N ARG A 336 -13.29 -9.85 -9.42
CA ARG A 336 -14.29 -8.79 -9.26
C ARG A 336 -13.65 -7.40 -9.23
N GLU A 337 -12.53 -7.25 -8.53
CA GLU A 337 -11.87 -5.95 -8.36
C GLU A 337 -11.13 -5.49 -9.63
N TYR A 338 -10.52 -6.42 -10.38
CA TYR A 338 -9.67 -6.11 -11.54
C TYR A 338 -10.27 -6.60 -12.88
N GLN A 339 -11.53 -6.26 -13.12
CA GLN A 339 -12.25 -6.42 -14.40
C GLN A 339 -12.28 -7.84 -15.02
N ASN A 340 -12.34 -8.90 -14.19
CA ASN A 340 -12.45 -10.30 -14.61
C ASN A 340 -11.36 -10.76 -15.60
N ASN A 341 -10.18 -10.13 -15.58
CA ASN A 341 -9.06 -10.46 -16.47
C ASN A 341 -7.75 -10.38 -15.69
N VAL A 342 -7.25 -11.54 -15.26
CA VAL A 342 -6.07 -11.63 -14.39
C VAL A 342 -5.01 -12.48 -15.05
N THR A 343 -3.82 -11.94 -15.26
CA THR A 343 -2.65 -12.75 -15.64
C THR A 343 -1.86 -13.11 -14.38
N ALA A 344 -2.03 -14.35 -13.91
CA ALA A 344 -1.38 -14.87 -12.72
C ALA A 344 0.01 -15.43 -13.07
N VAL A 345 1.06 -14.69 -12.69
CA VAL A 345 2.45 -15.09 -12.88
C VAL A 345 2.96 -15.77 -11.61
N ASN A 346 3.43 -17.00 -11.73
CA ASN A 346 4.03 -17.78 -10.65
C ASN A 346 5.54 -17.89 -10.85
N LEU A 347 6.30 -17.46 -9.83
CA LEU A 347 7.77 -17.43 -9.84
C LEU A 347 8.43 -18.52 -8.99
N CYS A 348 7.66 -19.50 -8.52
CA CYS A 348 8.16 -20.58 -7.67
C CYS A 348 9.08 -21.55 -8.42
N LYS A 349 10.05 -22.09 -7.67
CA LYS A 349 10.92 -23.16 -8.14
C LYS A 349 10.12 -24.39 -8.51
N LYS A 350 10.54 -25.09 -9.56
CA LYS A 350 10.05 -26.41 -9.97
C LYS A 350 10.72 -27.56 -9.21
N THR A 351 11.50 -27.26 -8.17
CA THR A 351 12.24 -28.23 -7.37
C THR A 351 12.15 -27.89 -5.87
N GLY A 352 12.39 -28.89 -5.02
CA GLY A 352 12.34 -28.74 -3.55
C GLY A 352 10.92 -28.51 -3.02
N GLN A 353 10.82 -27.94 -1.81
CA GLN A 353 9.53 -27.73 -1.14
C GLN A 353 8.61 -26.74 -1.89
N GLU A 354 9.18 -25.78 -2.62
CA GLU A 354 8.43 -24.84 -3.48
C GLU A 354 7.64 -25.56 -4.58
N SER A 355 8.15 -26.69 -5.11
CA SER A 355 7.50 -27.43 -6.21
C SER A 355 6.12 -27.91 -5.80
N ARG A 356 5.99 -28.50 -4.61
CA ARG A 356 4.71 -29.02 -4.10
C ARG A 356 3.65 -27.92 -3.97
N LEU A 357 4.05 -26.75 -3.44
CA LEU A 357 3.16 -25.60 -3.34
C LEU A 357 2.77 -25.07 -4.74
N SER A 358 3.73 -25.03 -5.66
CA SER A 358 3.53 -24.58 -7.03
C SER A 358 2.62 -25.51 -7.83
N GLU A 359 2.79 -26.82 -7.71
CA GLU A 359 1.96 -27.85 -8.34
C GLU A 359 0.52 -27.78 -7.82
N LEU A 360 0.35 -27.65 -6.50
CA LEU A 360 -0.96 -27.49 -5.88
C LEU A 360 -1.63 -26.20 -6.38
N TYR A 361 -0.93 -25.07 -6.38
CA TYR A 361 -1.48 -23.82 -6.91
C TYR A 361 -1.87 -23.97 -8.39
N THR A 362 -1.03 -24.63 -9.18
CA THR A 362 -1.28 -24.90 -10.60
C THR A 362 -2.55 -25.73 -10.80
N SER A 363 -2.82 -26.72 -9.94
CA SER A 363 -4.02 -27.55 -10.06
C SER A 363 -5.32 -26.78 -9.80
N TYR A 364 -5.27 -25.75 -8.94
CA TYR A 364 -6.44 -24.91 -8.65
C TYR A 364 -6.63 -23.79 -9.67
N VAL A 365 -5.57 -23.11 -10.10
CA VAL A 365 -5.67 -21.89 -10.92
C VAL A 365 -6.00 -22.14 -12.39
N LYS A 366 -5.60 -23.30 -12.94
CA LYS A 366 -5.82 -23.63 -14.36
C LYS A 366 -7.29 -23.70 -14.75
N SER A 367 -8.20 -23.97 -13.81
CA SER A 367 -9.64 -24.07 -14.06
C SER A 367 -10.40 -22.78 -13.79
N VAL A 368 -9.72 -21.69 -13.38
CA VAL A 368 -10.40 -20.44 -13.01
C VAL A 368 -10.71 -19.61 -14.26
N PRO A 369 -11.99 -19.36 -14.58
CA PRO A 369 -12.35 -18.50 -15.71
C PRO A 369 -11.84 -17.06 -15.51
N GLY A 370 -11.40 -16.41 -16.58
CA GLY A 370 -10.85 -15.05 -16.53
C GLY A 370 -9.41 -14.96 -16.00
N VAL A 371 -8.76 -16.10 -15.72
CA VAL A 371 -7.35 -16.14 -15.30
C VAL A 371 -6.46 -16.76 -16.37
N THR A 372 -5.46 -16.01 -16.82
CA THR A 372 -4.35 -16.53 -17.62
C THR A 372 -3.19 -16.92 -16.70
N TYR A 373 -2.83 -18.20 -16.64
CA TYR A 373 -1.77 -18.69 -15.75
C TYR A 373 -0.44 -18.86 -16.47
N ILE A 374 0.64 -18.31 -15.89
CA ILE A 374 2.00 -18.40 -16.41
C ILE A 374 2.94 -18.84 -15.28
N HIS A 375 3.68 -19.93 -15.48
CA HIS A 375 4.71 -20.40 -14.54
C HIS A 375 6.11 -20.17 -15.12
N PHE A 376 6.82 -19.20 -14.54
CA PHE A 376 8.18 -18.84 -14.91
C PHE A 376 9.11 -19.10 -13.72
N ASP A 377 9.87 -20.20 -13.73
CA ASP A 377 10.80 -20.54 -12.63
C ASP A 377 11.98 -19.58 -12.62
N PHE A 378 11.81 -18.40 -12.02
CA PHE A 378 12.79 -17.32 -12.05
C PHE A 378 14.18 -17.77 -11.57
N HIS A 379 14.25 -18.65 -10.58
CA HIS A 379 15.52 -19.16 -10.06
C HIS A 379 16.28 -19.99 -11.09
N ASN A 380 15.58 -20.78 -11.89
CA ASN A 380 16.18 -21.60 -12.94
C ASN A 380 16.42 -20.82 -14.23
N GLU A 381 15.45 -19.98 -14.60
CA GLU A 381 15.48 -19.23 -15.84
C GLU A 381 16.47 -18.05 -15.78
N CYS A 382 16.68 -17.47 -14.60
CA CYS A 382 17.61 -16.36 -14.38
C CYS A 382 18.81 -16.73 -13.49
N LYS A 383 19.30 -17.97 -13.61
CA LYS A 383 20.52 -18.41 -12.92
C LYS A 383 21.70 -17.51 -13.27
N ASN A 384 22.59 -17.28 -12.30
CA ASN A 384 23.79 -16.46 -12.47
C ASN A 384 23.51 -15.03 -12.98
N HIS A 385 22.32 -14.50 -12.70
CA HIS A 385 21.86 -13.19 -13.17
C HIS A 385 21.71 -13.07 -14.69
N ASP A 386 21.52 -14.19 -15.41
CA ASP A 386 21.19 -14.16 -16.83
C ASP A 386 19.72 -13.77 -17.03
N THR A 387 19.50 -12.58 -17.59
CA THR A 387 18.16 -12.01 -17.80
C THR A 387 17.63 -12.30 -19.21
N THR A 388 18.40 -12.99 -20.05
CA THR A 388 18.06 -13.24 -21.47
C THR A 388 16.70 -13.91 -21.62
N LYS A 389 16.38 -14.85 -20.72
CA LYS A 389 15.10 -15.59 -20.76
C LYS A 389 13.87 -14.73 -20.44
N LEU A 390 14.05 -13.55 -19.86
CA LEU A 390 12.95 -12.61 -19.74
C LEU A 390 12.49 -12.12 -21.11
N PHE A 391 13.41 -11.93 -22.04
CA PHE A 391 13.09 -11.46 -23.39
C PHE A 391 12.69 -12.60 -24.33
N THR A 392 13.34 -13.75 -24.21
CA THR A 392 13.14 -14.87 -25.14
C THR A 392 12.02 -15.82 -24.73
N VAL A 393 11.65 -15.87 -23.44
CA VAL A 393 10.62 -16.78 -22.91
C VAL A 393 9.49 -16.02 -22.23
N PHE A 394 9.81 -15.18 -21.23
CA PHE A 394 8.77 -14.53 -20.42
C PHE A 394 7.97 -13.49 -21.23
N LEU A 395 8.64 -12.57 -21.91
CA LEU A 395 8.00 -11.50 -22.68
C LEU A 395 7.05 -12.04 -23.77
N PRO A 396 7.43 -13.05 -24.59
CA PRO A 396 6.49 -13.71 -25.49
C PRO A 396 5.28 -14.30 -24.77
N SER A 397 5.47 -14.91 -23.58
CA SER A 397 4.38 -15.53 -22.82
C SER A 397 3.34 -14.53 -22.27
N ILE A 398 3.73 -13.26 -22.07
CA ILE A 398 2.83 -12.20 -21.56
C ILE A 398 2.36 -11.23 -22.65
N LYS A 399 2.77 -11.39 -23.91
CA LYS A 399 2.51 -10.41 -24.98
C LYS A 399 1.02 -10.13 -25.18
N ASP A 400 0.20 -11.18 -25.20
CA ASP A 400 -1.26 -11.02 -25.35
C ASP A 400 -1.88 -10.44 -24.08
N SER A 401 -1.35 -10.79 -22.90
CA SER A 401 -1.76 -10.17 -21.63
C SER A 401 -1.49 -8.67 -21.61
N LEU A 402 -0.31 -8.21 -22.07
CA LEU A 402 0.03 -6.78 -22.16
C LEU A 402 -0.97 -6.01 -23.05
N ARG A 403 -1.35 -6.60 -24.20
CA ARG A 403 -2.31 -6.00 -25.13
C ARG A 403 -3.73 -5.94 -24.56
N ASN A 404 -4.16 -6.97 -23.85
CA ASN A 404 -5.53 -7.09 -23.34
C ASN A 404 -5.73 -6.32 -22.03
N ILE A 405 -4.74 -6.32 -21.14
CA ILE A 405 -4.80 -5.61 -19.85
C ILE A 405 -4.76 -4.09 -20.08
N LYS A 406 -3.93 -3.62 -21.03
CA LYS A 406 -3.72 -2.19 -21.31
C LYS A 406 -3.25 -1.43 -20.07
N TYR A 407 -3.61 -0.15 -19.98
CA TYR A 407 -3.35 0.78 -18.89
C TYR A 407 -4.43 1.87 -18.93
N PHE A 408 -4.53 2.66 -17.86
CA PHE A 408 -5.48 3.74 -17.74
C PHE A 408 -4.94 5.03 -18.36
N SER A 409 -5.76 5.80 -19.07
CA SER A 409 -5.40 7.17 -19.51
C SER A 409 -6.62 8.07 -19.64
N VAL A 410 -6.50 9.30 -19.15
CA VAL A 410 -7.60 10.27 -19.09
C VAL A 410 -7.09 11.69 -19.30
N LYS A 411 -7.87 12.50 -20.02
CA LYS A 411 -7.68 13.95 -20.11
C LYS A 411 -8.34 14.62 -18.90
N LEU A 412 -7.53 15.27 -18.09
CA LEU A 412 -7.96 16.01 -16.89
C LEU A 412 -8.02 17.51 -17.10
N GLU A 413 -7.25 18.07 -18.03
CA GLU A 413 -7.18 19.50 -18.32
C GLU A 413 -7.03 19.71 -19.83
N ASP A 414 -7.42 20.90 -20.34
CA ASP A 414 -7.15 21.24 -21.73
C ASP A 414 -5.65 21.36 -21.97
N SER A 415 -5.19 20.68 -23.03
CA SER A 415 -3.79 20.69 -23.42
C SER A 415 -3.39 22.09 -23.87
N LYS A 416 -2.16 22.48 -23.53
CA LYS A 416 -1.56 23.72 -24.04
C LYS A 416 -0.98 23.51 -25.44
N GLU A 417 -0.79 22.26 -25.86
CA GLU A 417 -0.31 21.87 -27.18
C GLU A 417 -1.40 21.10 -27.96
N GLU A 418 -1.51 21.33 -29.28
CA GLU A 418 -2.33 20.49 -30.17
C GLU A 418 -1.62 19.14 -30.38
N GLY A 419 -2.33 18.02 -30.14
CA GLY A 419 -1.83 16.68 -30.47
C GLY A 419 -1.18 15.88 -29.33
N THR A 420 -1.46 16.21 -28.06
CA THR A 420 -0.86 15.57 -26.87
C THR A 420 -1.10 14.06 -26.76
N TRP A 421 -2.15 13.52 -27.41
CA TRP A 421 -2.47 12.10 -27.38
C TRP A 421 -2.50 11.49 -28.79
N LEU A 422 -1.55 10.60 -29.07
CA LEU A 422 -1.51 9.85 -30.33
C LEU A 422 -2.63 8.79 -30.36
N PRO A 423 -3.31 8.60 -31.51
CA PRO A 423 -4.34 7.57 -31.65
C PRO A 423 -3.80 6.15 -31.38
N ASP A 424 -4.66 5.27 -30.87
CA ASP A 424 -4.36 3.84 -30.88
C ASP A 424 -4.45 3.32 -32.32
N ASP A 425 -3.34 2.87 -32.88
CA ASP A 425 -3.23 2.28 -34.21
C ASP A 425 -3.27 0.74 -34.15
N GLY A 426 -3.56 0.16 -32.98
CA GLY A 426 -3.61 -1.29 -32.75
C GLY A 426 -2.23 -1.96 -32.77
N LYS A 427 -1.14 -1.19 -32.82
CA LYS A 427 0.23 -1.70 -32.87
C LYS A 427 0.94 -1.66 -31.52
N ALA A 428 0.23 -1.35 -30.43
CA ALA A 428 0.77 -1.43 -29.07
C ALA A 428 1.46 -2.79 -28.85
N PHE A 429 2.70 -2.75 -28.35
CA PHE A 429 3.52 -3.93 -28.08
C PHE A 429 3.81 -4.83 -29.30
N SER A 430 3.50 -4.40 -30.53
CA SER A 430 3.69 -5.22 -31.75
C SER A 430 5.16 -5.44 -32.12
N PHE A 431 6.03 -4.49 -31.74
CA PHE A 431 7.47 -4.52 -31.94
C PHE A 431 8.20 -5.47 -30.97
N LEU A 432 7.54 -5.91 -29.89
CA LEU A 432 8.10 -6.87 -28.94
C LEU A 432 8.43 -8.19 -29.66
N GLY A 433 9.71 -8.55 -29.65
CA GLY A 433 10.27 -9.75 -30.28
C GLY A 433 10.97 -9.52 -31.64
N ARG A 434 11.04 -8.29 -32.18
CA ARG A 434 11.67 -8.00 -33.48
C ARG A 434 13.18 -7.72 -33.44
N THR A 435 13.81 -7.70 -32.27
CA THR A 435 15.25 -7.45 -32.16
C THR A 435 15.87 -8.40 -31.13
N VAL A 436 16.54 -9.44 -31.61
CA VAL A 436 17.45 -10.27 -30.83
C VAL A 436 18.86 -9.89 -31.26
N SER A 437 19.45 -8.85 -30.67
CA SER A 437 20.89 -8.57 -30.82
C SER A 437 21.37 -7.42 -29.94
N THR A 438 21.07 -7.45 -28.64
CA THR A 438 21.86 -6.76 -27.62
C THR A 438 21.40 -7.23 -26.25
N PRO A 439 22.30 -7.63 -25.33
CA PRO A 439 21.92 -7.88 -23.94
C PRO A 439 21.44 -6.54 -23.36
N LEU A 440 20.12 -6.36 -23.23
CA LEU A 440 19.45 -5.08 -22.95
C LEU A 440 18.81 -5.04 -21.55
N LEU A 441 19.47 -5.73 -20.65
CA LEU A 441 19.56 -5.35 -19.26
C LEU A 441 20.98 -5.73 -18.89
N SER A 442 21.87 -4.75 -18.70
CA SER A 442 22.66 -4.86 -17.46
C SER A 442 21.57 -5.05 -16.39
N ALA A 443 21.69 -6.08 -15.55
CA ALA A 443 20.65 -6.32 -14.56
C ALA A 443 20.28 -4.98 -13.89
N PRO A 444 19.07 -4.77 -13.36
CA PRO A 444 18.67 -3.53 -12.65
C PRO A 444 19.61 -3.12 -11.50
N TRP A 445 20.68 -3.87 -11.31
CA TRP A 445 21.59 -4.03 -10.21
C TRP A 445 23.07 -4.04 -10.67
N ASP A 446 23.38 -4.04 -11.97
CA ASP A 446 24.76 -3.91 -12.44
C ASP A 446 25.25 -2.45 -12.24
N ASP A 447 26.42 -2.31 -11.63
CA ASP A 447 26.91 -1.17 -10.86
C ASP A 447 27.10 0.16 -11.63
N GLU A 448 26.69 1.28 -11.01
CA GLU A 448 27.43 2.56 -10.87
C GLU A 448 26.56 3.63 -10.18
N ILE A 449 26.26 3.50 -8.88
CA ILE A 449 25.92 4.66 -8.02
C ILE A 449 26.48 4.41 -6.61
N SER A 450 27.76 4.68 -6.42
CA SER A 450 28.35 4.86 -5.09
C SER A 450 29.49 5.87 -5.12
N ALA A 451 29.16 7.14 -5.37
CA ALA A 451 30.02 8.25 -4.96
C ALA A 451 29.20 9.53 -4.85
N THR A 452 28.70 9.83 -3.64
CA THR A 452 28.75 11.15 -2.98
C THR A 452 27.79 11.21 -1.79
N THR A 453 28.16 10.53 -0.70
CA THR A 453 27.81 11.02 0.64
C THR A 453 29.05 10.88 1.51
N SER A 454 29.72 12.00 1.73
CA SER A 454 30.78 12.18 2.70
C SER A 454 30.24 11.97 4.11
N THR A 455 30.66 10.91 4.78
CA THR A 455 30.70 10.87 6.25
C THR A 455 31.99 10.17 6.68
N SER A 456 32.77 10.94 7.40
CA SER A 456 34.07 10.68 8.01
C SER A 456 34.03 9.58 9.08
N GLY A 457 35.05 8.72 9.03
CA GLY A 457 35.76 8.17 10.20
C GLY A 457 35.03 7.11 11.02
N PHE A 458 35.53 5.87 10.98
CA PHE A 458 36.05 5.14 12.15
C PHE A 458 36.68 3.84 11.64
N ASP A 459 38.00 3.73 11.84
CA ASP A 459 38.78 2.51 11.68
C ASP A 459 38.41 1.52 12.82
N ASP A 460 38.42 0.22 12.52
CA ASP A 460 39.25 -0.73 13.26
C ASP A 460 39.25 -2.13 12.62
N ASP A 461 40.47 -2.67 12.57
CA ASP A 461 40.92 -3.96 12.06
C ASP A 461 40.23 -5.17 12.71
N PHE A 462 40.03 -6.25 11.92
CA PHE A 462 40.45 -7.60 12.35
C PHE A 462 40.46 -8.58 11.17
N THR A 463 41.65 -8.86 10.64
CA THR A 463 41.96 -10.02 9.79
C THR A 463 42.21 -11.26 10.63
N ALA A 464 41.59 -12.39 10.29
CA ALA A 464 42.10 -13.72 10.64
C ALA A 464 41.79 -14.74 9.53
N GLN A 465 42.81 -15.54 9.22
CA GLN A 465 42.94 -16.40 8.06
C GLN A 465 42.83 -17.91 8.39
N PHE A 466 42.42 -18.69 7.37
CA PHE A 466 42.73 -20.12 7.05
C PHE A 466 42.07 -21.27 7.85
N PRO A 467 42.05 -22.55 7.33
CA PRO A 467 42.21 -23.05 5.95
C PRO A 467 41.20 -24.16 5.49
N ASN A 468 41.34 -24.51 4.20
CA ASN A 468 40.79 -25.66 3.45
C ASN A 468 41.18 -27.07 3.98
N ASN A 469 40.27 -28.04 3.78
CA ASN A 469 40.49 -29.46 3.40
C ASN A 469 39.09 -30.05 3.08
N GLY A 470 38.83 -30.94 2.12
CA GLY A 470 39.69 -31.87 1.41
C GLY A 470 39.08 -33.29 1.45
N ASN A 471 38.12 -33.55 0.54
CA ASN A 471 37.88 -34.80 -0.20
C ASN A 471 37.30 -36.11 0.43
N SER A 472 36.46 -36.74 -0.42
CA SER A 472 36.30 -38.19 -0.71
C SER A 472 35.22 -39.04 -0.01
N GLY A 473 34.52 -39.87 -0.82
CA GLY A 473 34.04 -41.19 -0.41
C GLY A 473 32.56 -41.54 -0.64
N LYS A 474 32.17 -41.87 -1.87
CA LYS A 474 31.09 -42.85 -2.18
C LYS A 474 31.65 -44.27 -1.96
N PRO A 475 30.86 -45.36 -1.70
CA PRO A 475 29.93 -45.86 -2.72
C PRO A 475 28.75 -46.78 -2.28
N ASN A 476 27.97 -47.15 -3.30
CA ASN A 476 27.25 -48.41 -3.56
C ASN A 476 25.88 -48.72 -2.93
N ASN A 477 24.90 -48.70 -3.84
CA ASN A 477 23.69 -49.52 -3.97
C ASN A 477 24.05 -51.04 -3.99
N PRO A 478 23.10 -51.97 -3.71
CA PRO A 478 22.21 -52.40 -4.82
C PRO A 478 20.78 -52.84 -4.41
N SER A 479 19.84 -52.61 -5.35
CA SER A 479 18.76 -53.50 -5.88
C SER A 479 18.10 -54.55 -4.96
N LEU A 480 16.81 -54.90 -5.05
CA LEU A 480 16.09 -55.42 -6.23
C LEU A 480 14.71 -55.95 -5.74
N LEU A 481 13.75 -56.10 -6.68
CA LEU A 481 12.56 -56.98 -6.70
C LEU A 481 11.16 -56.41 -6.40
N ASP A 482 10.52 -56.01 -7.51
CA ASP A 482 9.25 -56.52 -8.05
C ASP A 482 8.41 -57.48 -7.21
N PHE A 483 7.09 -57.19 -7.14
CA PHE A 483 5.93 -57.99 -7.59
C PHE A 483 4.74 -57.00 -7.52
N GLY A 484 3.83 -56.83 -8.48
CA GLY A 484 3.15 -57.83 -9.28
C GLY A 484 1.64 -57.61 -9.11
N GLU A 485 1.07 -56.86 -10.05
CA GLU A 485 -0.27 -56.96 -10.65
C GLU A 485 -1.59 -57.07 -9.82
N SER A 486 -2.49 -56.17 -10.22
CA SER A 486 -3.91 -56.40 -10.59
C SER A 486 -4.97 -56.60 -9.51
N SER A 487 -6.01 -55.78 -9.57
CA SER A 487 -7.37 -56.23 -9.94
C SER A 487 -8.36 -55.07 -9.86
N SER A 488 -9.46 -55.23 -10.58
CA SER A 488 -10.30 -54.19 -11.14
C SER A 488 -11.77 -54.36 -10.74
N PHE A 489 -12.45 -53.22 -10.50
CA PHE A 489 -13.91 -52.95 -10.54
C PHE A 489 -14.82 -53.63 -9.47
N PRO A 490 -16.06 -53.13 -9.20
CA PRO A 490 -16.82 -52.07 -9.87
C PRO A 490 -17.52 -51.00 -8.97
N THR A 491 -17.99 -49.99 -9.69
CA THR A 491 -18.89 -48.87 -9.42
C THR A 491 -20.20 -49.21 -8.68
N GLN A 492 -20.61 -48.34 -7.73
CA GLN A 492 -22.02 -48.09 -7.41
C GLN A 492 -22.25 -46.58 -7.18
N GLN A 493 -23.07 -45.98 -8.04
CA GLN A 493 -23.70 -44.65 -7.87
C GLN A 493 -24.94 -44.77 -6.99
N LEU A 494 -25.27 -43.71 -6.23
CA LEU A 494 -26.60 -43.37 -5.71
C LEU A 494 -26.55 -41.91 -5.13
N PRO A 495 -27.68 -41.19 -4.95
CA PRO A 495 -28.08 -40.08 -5.83
C PRO A 495 -28.18 -38.69 -5.15
N GLN A 496 -28.24 -37.65 -5.98
CA GLN A 496 -28.47 -36.24 -5.65
C GLN A 496 -29.94 -35.94 -5.27
N PRO A 497 -30.20 -34.98 -4.36
CA PRO A 497 -31.50 -34.33 -4.27
C PRO A 497 -31.46 -32.88 -4.77
N HIS A 498 -32.38 -32.58 -5.70
CA HIS A 498 -32.77 -31.24 -6.11
C HIS A 498 -33.73 -30.62 -5.07
N LEU A 499 -33.56 -29.34 -4.76
CA LEU A 499 -34.60 -28.52 -4.11
C LEU A 499 -34.66 -27.14 -4.77
N THR A 500 -35.81 -26.89 -5.38
CA THR A 500 -36.32 -25.61 -5.86
C THR A 500 -37.07 -24.92 -4.72
N SER A 501 -36.92 -23.59 -4.55
CA SER A 501 -38.01 -22.73 -4.10
C SER A 501 -37.67 -21.24 -4.30
N SER A 502 -38.61 -20.57 -4.97
CA SER A 502 -38.74 -19.14 -5.17
C SER A 502 -39.38 -18.48 -3.93
N ILE A 503 -38.83 -17.37 -3.45
CA ILE A 503 -39.43 -16.53 -2.40
C ILE A 503 -39.73 -15.15 -3.00
N SER A 504 -41.00 -14.75 -2.92
CA SER A 504 -41.54 -13.45 -3.28
C SER A 504 -41.32 -12.42 -2.16
N THR A 505 -40.95 -11.20 -2.53
CA THR A 505 -40.86 -10.03 -1.63
C THR A 505 -42.10 -9.15 -1.76
N PRO A 506 -42.69 -8.64 -0.66
CA PRO A 506 -43.85 -7.76 -0.72
C PRO A 506 -43.44 -6.30 -1.01
N GLN A 507 -44.17 -5.63 -1.90
CA GLN A 507 -44.02 -4.20 -2.18
C GLN A 507 -44.66 -3.35 -1.08
N VAL A 508 -43.92 -2.36 -0.59
CA VAL A 508 -44.43 -1.27 0.26
C VAL A 508 -44.44 0.01 -0.57
N ASN A 509 -45.63 0.58 -0.76
CA ASN A 509 -45.82 1.88 -1.40
C ASN A 509 -45.29 3.01 -0.50
N MET A 510 -44.30 3.77 -0.97
CA MET A 510 -43.86 5.01 -0.32
C MET A 510 -44.66 6.20 -0.86
N VAL A 511 -45.25 6.97 0.06
CA VAL A 511 -45.89 8.27 -0.18
C VAL A 511 -44.79 9.33 -0.40
N SER A 512 -44.94 10.14 -1.44
CA SER A 512 -44.02 11.24 -1.79
C SER A 512 -44.02 12.34 -0.72
N VAL A 513 -42.86 12.64 -0.16
CA VAL A 513 -42.60 13.85 0.62
C VAL A 513 -41.76 14.78 -0.25
N ASP A 514 -42.27 15.99 -0.51
CA ASP A 514 -41.59 17.01 -1.30
C ASP A 514 -40.19 17.29 -0.74
N ASP A 515 -39.17 17.18 -1.60
CA ASP A 515 -37.76 17.38 -1.25
C ASP A 515 -37.43 18.89 -1.24
N PRO A 516 -37.14 19.50 -0.08
CA PRO A 516 -36.79 20.92 0.03
C PRO A 516 -35.36 21.24 -0.49
N PHE A 517 -34.65 20.27 -1.07
CA PHE A 517 -33.30 20.45 -1.62
C PHE A 517 -33.24 20.47 -3.15
N ALA A 518 -34.38 20.41 -3.86
CA ALA A 518 -34.40 20.47 -5.32
C ALA A 518 -33.71 21.73 -5.91
N ASP A 519 -33.73 22.85 -5.18
CA ASP A 519 -33.15 24.13 -5.61
C ASP A 519 -31.63 24.26 -5.34
N VAL A 520 -31.00 23.32 -4.62
CA VAL A 520 -29.54 23.32 -4.37
C VAL A 520 -28.77 22.60 -5.48
N LEU A 521 -29.46 21.87 -6.37
CA LEU A 521 -28.85 21.15 -7.51
C LEU A 521 -28.58 22.03 -8.74
N ASN A 522 -28.91 23.33 -8.70
CA ASN A 522 -28.80 24.24 -9.84
C ASN A 522 -27.58 25.20 -9.79
N SER A 523 -26.57 24.94 -8.95
CA SER A 523 -25.26 25.57 -9.19
C SER A 523 -24.63 24.87 -10.40
N LYS A 524 -24.56 25.57 -11.54
CA LYS A 524 -23.84 25.11 -12.74
C LYS A 524 -22.43 24.65 -12.35
N SER A 525 -22.26 23.33 -12.15
CA SER A 525 -20.97 22.69 -12.24
C SER A 525 -20.48 22.93 -13.66
N VAL A 526 -19.27 23.46 -13.80
CA VAL A 526 -18.58 23.37 -15.09
C VAL A 526 -18.31 21.88 -15.27
N GLU A 527 -19.18 21.19 -16.02
CA GLU A 527 -18.92 19.82 -16.48
C GLU A 527 -17.62 19.87 -17.29
N MET A 528 -16.50 19.53 -16.65
CA MET A 528 -15.32 19.11 -17.40
C MET A 528 -15.66 17.74 -17.97
N ASP A 529 -15.88 17.70 -19.28
CA ASP A 529 -16.10 16.46 -20.03
C ASP A 529 -14.84 15.58 -19.88
N VAL A 530 -14.89 14.62 -18.95
CA VAL A 530 -13.76 13.73 -18.63
C VAL A 530 -13.57 12.77 -19.80
N LYS A 531 -12.69 13.14 -20.72
CA LYS A 531 -12.36 12.29 -21.86
C LYS A 531 -11.38 11.20 -21.44
N VAL A 532 -11.91 10.00 -21.19
CA VAL A 532 -11.11 8.79 -20.98
C VAL A 532 -10.57 8.31 -22.33
N PHE A 533 -9.25 8.13 -22.44
CA PHE A 533 -8.59 7.63 -23.64
C PHE A 533 -8.42 6.11 -23.61
N GLU A 534 -8.02 5.55 -22.47
CA GLU A 534 -7.81 4.11 -22.29
C GLU A 534 -8.27 3.70 -20.89
N MET A 535 -8.80 2.49 -20.79
CA MET A 535 -9.10 1.84 -19.52
C MET A 535 -8.23 0.60 -19.40
N GLN A 536 -7.61 0.43 -18.22
CA GLN A 536 -7.02 -0.84 -17.83
C GLN A 536 -8.16 -1.82 -17.55
N ASN A 537 -8.15 -2.94 -18.27
CA ASN A 537 -9.21 -3.95 -18.27
C ASN A 537 -8.70 -5.29 -17.74
N GLY A 538 -7.81 -5.26 -16.76
CA GLY A 538 -7.24 -6.45 -16.13
C GLY A 538 -6.03 -6.12 -15.26
N VAL A 539 -5.35 -7.15 -14.76
CA VAL A 539 -4.15 -6.96 -13.92
C VAL A 539 -3.18 -8.12 -14.02
N PHE A 540 -1.89 -7.82 -13.89
CA PHE A 540 -0.88 -8.84 -13.61
C PHE A 540 -0.84 -9.12 -12.11
N ARG A 541 -1.01 -10.39 -11.73
CA ARG A 541 -0.86 -10.88 -10.35
C ARG A 541 0.41 -11.70 -10.22
N VAL A 542 1.47 -11.11 -9.68
CA VAL A 542 2.78 -11.76 -9.54
C VAL A 542 2.92 -12.39 -8.16
N ASN A 543 3.20 -13.70 -8.14
CA ASN A 543 3.32 -14.46 -6.90
C ASN A 543 4.69 -15.10 -6.78
N CYS A 544 5.15 -15.16 -5.54
CA CYS A 544 6.32 -15.91 -5.17
C CYS A 544 6.18 -16.39 -3.72
N ILE A 545 6.88 -17.47 -3.37
CA ILE A 545 6.99 -17.86 -1.96
C ILE A 545 7.70 -16.77 -1.15
N ASP A 546 8.68 -16.10 -1.74
CA ASP A 546 9.47 -15.02 -1.13
C ASP A 546 9.24 -13.75 -1.95
N CYS A 547 8.15 -13.08 -1.61
CA CYS A 547 7.37 -12.16 -2.44
C CYS A 547 7.92 -10.73 -2.54
N CYS A 548 9.24 -10.54 -2.44
CA CYS A 548 9.82 -9.20 -2.50
C CYS A 548 10.86 -9.02 -3.62
N ASP A 549 11.84 -9.92 -3.75
CA ASP A 549 12.95 -9.69 -4.68
C ASP A 549 12.56 -10.04 -6.13
N ARG A 550 12.13 -11.29 -6.36
CA ARG A 550 11.75 -11.81 -7.69
C ARG A 550 10.49 -11.15 -8.25
N THR A 551 9.52 -10.86 -7.37
CA THR A 551 8.26 -10.23 -7.74
C THR A 551 8.50 -8.80 -8.21
N ASN A 552 9.25 -8.00 -7.44
CA ASN A 552 9.56 -6.62 -7.82
C ASN A 552 10.30 -6.56 -9.16
N TYR A 553 11.21 -7.50 -9.41
CA TYR A 553 11.91 -7.60 -10.68
C TYR A 553 10.94 -7.78 -11.86
N ILE A 554 10.02 -8.75 -11.76
CA ILE A 554 9.05 -9.03 -12.82
C ILE A 554 8.05 -7.89 -12.99
N GLU A 555 7.57 -7.30 -11.89
CA GLU A 555 6.70 -6.13 -11.93
C GLU A 555 7.40 -4.95 -12.63
N THR A 556 8.67 -4.69 -12.32
CA THR A 556 9.51 -3.64 -12.95
C THR A 556 9.68 -3.89 -14.45
N PHE A 557 9.93 -5.15 -14.83
CA PHE A 557 10.10 -5.52 -16.24
C PHE A 557 8.82 -5.26 -17.04
N ILE A 558 7.64 -5.65 -16.54
CA ILE A 558 6.35 -5.38 -17.17
C ILE A 558 6.08 -3.87 -17.24
N ALA A 559 6.27 -3.19 -16.11
CA ALA A 559 6.11 -1.74 -15.95
C ALA A 559 6.91 -0.92 -16.95
N LYS A 560 8.16 -1.32 -17.24
CA LYS A 560 9.04 -0.66 -18.21
C LYS A 560 8.42 -0.61 -19.61
N TYR A 561 7.87 -1.74 -20.10
CA TYR A 561 7.27 -1.78 -21.43
C TYR A 561 5.98 -0.97 -21.50
N VAL A 562 5.16 -1.02 -20.45
CA VAL A 562 3.94 -0.23 -20.39
C VAL A 562 4.28 1.27 -20.32
N MET A 563 5.28 1.66 -19.53
CA MET A 563 5.74 3.05 -19.43
C MET A 563 6.16 3.61 -20.79
N MET A 564 6.93 2.87 -21.58
CA MET A 564 7.34 3.36 -22.91
C MET A 564 6.17 3.54 -23.87
N GLU A 565 5.15 2.67 -23.82
CA GLU A 565 3.93 2.86 -24.60
C GLU A 565 3.12 4.07 -24.11
N GLN A 566 3.04 4.31 -22.79
CA GLN A 566 2.38 5.49 -22.22
C GLN A 566 3.07 6.79 -22.69
N LEU A 567 4.41 6.85 -22.58
CA LEU A 567 5.19 8.01 -23.02
C LEU A 567 5.07 8.27 -24.53
N TYR A 568 5.05 7.21 -25.34
CA TYR A 568 4.83 7.32 -26.79
C TYR A 568 3.43 7.87 -27.09
N ARG A 569 2.39 7.30 -26.49
CA ARG A 569 1.01 7.75 -26.71
C ARG A 569 0.78 9.19 -26.23
N MET A 570 1.56 9.67 -25.27
CA MET A 570 1.57 11.07 -24.81
C MET A 570 2.48 11.99 -25.64
N GLY A 571 3.09 11.48 -26.72
CA GLY A 571 4.00 12.22 -27.59
C GLY A 571 5.29 12.68 -26.90
N ILE A 572 5.65 12.08 -25.76
CA ILE A 572 6.87 12.41 -25.02
C ILE A 572 8.10 11.79 -25.71
N THR A 573 7.97 10.52 -26.13
CA THR A 573 8.97 9.86 -26.99
C THR A 573 8.65 10.08 -28.47
N LYS A 574 9.65 9.95 -29.34
CA LYS A 574 9.51 10.26 -30.77
C LYS A 574 9.01 9.06 -31.58
N SER A 575 9.44 7.86 -31.20
CA SER A 575 9.08 6.61 -31.85
C SER A 575 8.48 5.63 -30.85
N ARG A 576 7.60 4.75 -31.30
CA ARG A 576 7.10 3.65 -30.48
C ARG A 576 8.20 2.61 -30.20
N GLU A 577 9.17 2.52 -31.10
CA GLU A 577 10.33 1.65 -31.02
C GLU A 577 11.41 2.19 -30.08
N ASP A 578 11.27 3.43 -29.60
CA ASP A 578 12.16 3.99 -28.60
C ASP A 578 12.16 3.10 -27.34
N ARG A 579 13.32 2.97 -26.73
CA ARG A 579 13.54 2.21 -25.52
C ARG A 579 13.92 3.14 -24.38
N MET A 580 13.71 2.70 -23.15
CA MET A 580 14.01 3.50 -21.97
C MET A 580 15.50 3.86 -21.91
N GLU A 581 16.34 2.96 -22.39
CA GLU A 581 17.80 3.08 -22.52
C GLU A 581 18.23 4.21 -23.46
N ASN A 582 17.35 4.65 -24.36
CA ASN A 582 17.60 5.84 -25.17
C ASN A 582 17.50 7.14 -24.35
N TYR A 583 17.03 7.06 -23.10
CA TYR A 583 16.79 8.18 -22.19
C TYR A 583 17.44 7.93 -20.81
N PRO A 584 18.78 7.94 -20.69
CA PRO A 584 19.50 7.54 -19.47
C PRO A 584 19.06 8.27 -18.19
N ASP A 585 18.80 9.58 -18.27
CA ASP A 585 18.37 10.37 -17.10
C ASP A 585 17.02 9.88 -16.56
N PHE A 586 16.06 9.58 -17.45
CA PHE A 586 14.77 9.03 -17.06
C PHE A 586 14.89 7.57 -16.62
N GLU A 587 15.71 6.77 -17.31
CA GLU A 587 15.99 5.38 -16.91
C GLU A 587 16.51 5.30 -15.47
N GLN A 588 17.42 6.19 -15.08
CA GLN A 588 17.95 6.26 -13.72
C GLN A 588 16.83 6.52 -12.70
N VAL A 589 15.95 7.49 -12.97
CA VAL A 589 14.81 7.80 -12.09
C VAL A 589 13.84 6.62 -12.02
N PHE A 590 13.46 6.06 -13.15
CA PHE A 590 12.56 4.90 -13.23
C PHE A 590 13.11 3.71 -12.45
N ARG A 591 14.40 3.38 -12.66
CA ARG A 591 15.08 2.31 -11.94
C ARG A 591 15.09 2.57 -10.45
N GLN A 592 15.48 3.78 -10.03
CA GLN A 592 15.56 4.12 -8.61
C GLN A 592 14.21 3.97 -7.90
N PHE A 593 13.12 4.42 -8.54
CA PHE A 593 11.77 4.31 -7.96
C PHE A 593 11.34 2.84 -7.79
N TRP A 594 11.62 1.99 -8.79
CA TRP A 594 11.29 0.56 -8.70
C TRP A 594 12.20 -0.21 -7.73
N VAL A 595 13.47 0.19 -7.58
CA VAL A 595 14.37 -0.34 -6.54
C VAL A 595 13.86 0.03 -5.15
N ASN A 596 13.59 1.31 -4.92
CA ASN A 596 13.05 1.82 -3.66
C ASN A 596 11.70 1.15 -3.32
N ASN A 597 10.84 0.94 -4.32
CA ASN A 597 9.60 0.20 -4.16
C ASN A 597 9.83 -1.24 -3.65
N GLY A 598 10.73 -1.96 -4.32
CA GLY A 598 11.10 -3.32 -3.92
C GLY A 598 11.63 -3.39 -2.50
N ASP A 599 12.57 -2.50 -2.16
CA ASP A 599 13.19 -2.38 -0.85
C ASP A 599 12.16 -2.05 0.23
N ARG A 600 11.34 -1.02 0.02
CA ARG A 600 10.34 -0.60 1.01
C ARG A 600 9.32 -1.68 1.26
N VAL A 601 8.74 -2.28 0.23
CA VAL A 601 7.76 -3.35 0.45
C VAL A 601 8.43 -4.59 1.09
N SER A 602 9.70 -4.87 0.78
CA SER A 602 10.49 -5.90 1.45
C SER A 602 10.66 -5.62 2.95
N ILE A 603 10.98 -4.39 3.32
CA ILE A 603 11.15 -4.00 4.73
C ILE A 603 9.83 -4.16 5.49
N LEU A 604 8.71 -3.74 4.91
CA LEU A 604 7.40 -3.84 5.58
C LEU A 604 7.00 -5.28 5.87
N TYR A 605 7.41 -6.24 5.03
CA TYR A 605 7.09 -7.66 5.19
C TYR A 605 8.16 -8.44 5.97
N SER A 606 9.43 -8.30 5.58
CA SER A 606 10.55 -9.12 6.09
C SER A 606 11.54 -8.39 7.02
N GLY A 607 11.39 -7.07 7.18
CA GLY A 607 12.26 -6.26 8.05
C GLY A 607 13.62 -5.90 7.44
N THR A 608 13.92 -6.35 6.22
CA THR A 608 15.14 -6.01 5.48
C THR A 608 14.81 -5.53 4.07
N GLU A 609 15.75 -4.80 3.47
CA GLU A 609 15.74 -4.48 2.04
C GLU A 609 15.62 -5.73 1.17
N ALA A 610 15.29 -5.52 -0.10
CA ALA A 610 15.27 -6.58 -1.07
C ALA A 610 16.71 -7.04 -1.34
N LEU A 611 16.89 -8.33 -1.63
CA LEU A 611 18.19 -8.83 -2.07
C LEU A 611 18.40 -8.39 -3.51
N LYS A 612 19.48 -7.64 -3.74
CA LYS A 612 19.74 -6.93 -5.01
C LYS A 612 20.51 -7.83 -5.98
N PHE A 613 21.15 -8.88 -5.48
CA PHE A 613 21.95 -9.84 -6.21
C PHE A 613 22.94 -9.17 -7.19
N GLN A 614 23.62 -8.15 -6.68
CA GLN A 614 24.64 -7.41 -7.41
C GLN A 614 25.92 -8.25 -7.56
N LYS A 615 26.59 -8.15 -8.72
CA LYS A 615 27.85 -8.86 -8.99
C LYS A 615 29.06 -8.26 -8.28
N SER A 616 28.98 -6.99 -7.83
CA SER A 616 30.05 -6.36 -7.08
C SER A 616 30.31 -7.07 -5.75
N ALA A 617 31.58 -7.10 -5.32
CA ALA A 617 31.96 -7.68 -4.03
C ALA A 617 31.21 -7.02 -2.87
N GLN A 618 30.99 -5.71 -2.94
CA GLN A 618 30.19 -4.97 -1.96
C GLN A 618 28.71 -5.37 -2.00
N GLY A 619 28.15 -5.60 -3.19
CA GLY A 619 26.81 -6.11 -3.38
C GLY A 619 26.57 -7.50 -2.76
N LEU A 620 27.48 -8.44 -3.02
CA LEU A 620 27.44 -9.78 -2.43
C LEU A 620 27.58 -9.74 -0.90
N LEU A 621 28.42 -8.85 -0.36
CA LEU A 621 28.56 -8.64 1.07
C LEU A 621 27.27 -8.06 1.69
N ASN A 622 26.69 -7.04 1.07
CA ASN A 622 25.42 -6.43 1.51
C ASN A 622 24.27 -7.45 1.50
N ASP A 623 24.18 -8.30 0.47
CA ASP A 623 23.18 -9.38 0.41
C ASP A 623 23.43 -10.45 1.48
N GLY A 624 24.69 -10.74 1.79
CA GLY A 624 25.08 -11.60 2.91
C GLY A 624 24.61 -11.03 4.26
N VAL A 625 24.91 -9.76 4.52
CA VAL A 625 24.48 -9.04 5.74
C VAL A 625 22.95 -9.00 5.82
N ASN A 626 22.26 -8.68 4.72
CA ASN A 626 20.80 -8.68 4.67
C ASN A 626 20.22 -10.06 4.94
N SER A 627 20.85 -11.14 4.45
CA SER A 627 20.41 -12.51 4.71
C SER A 627 20.55 -12.89 6.18
N VAL A 628 21.66 -12.52 6.83
CA VAL A 628 21.86 -12.74 8.28
C VAL A 628 20.89 -11.91 9.11
N LYS A 629 20.75 -10.62 8.79
CA LYS A 629 19.79 -9.72 9.46
C LYS A 629 18.37 -10.26 9.32
N ARG A 630 18.00 -10.70 8.12
CA ARG A 630 16.70 -11.32 7.83
C ARG A 630 16.52 -12.58 8.65
N TYR A 631 17.51 -13.47 8.72
CA TYR A 631 17.45 -14.66 9.58
C TYR A 631 17.22 -14.30 11.06
N PHE A 632 17.95 -13.32 11.59
CA PHE A 632 17.77 -12.85 12.97
C PHE A 632 16.36 -12.25 13.19
N LEU A 633 15.94 -11.30 12.36
CA LEU A 633 14.64 -10.64 12.50
C LEU A 633 13.50 -11.65 12.44
N ASN A 634 13.57 -12.59 11.49
CA ASN A 634 12.58 -13.61 11.29
C ASN A 634 12.42 -14.59 12.46
N ASN A 635 13.51 -14.91 13.17
CA ASN A 635 13.46 -15.84 14.30
C ASN A 635 13.18 -15.13 15.62
N PHE A 636 13.60 -13.86 15.78
CA PHE A 636 13.60 -13.20 17.10
C PHE A 636 12.77 -11.91 17.17
N LYS A 637 12.53 -11.19 16.07
CA LYS A 637 11.84 -9.88 16.11
C LYS A 637 10.49 -9.85 15.39
N ASP A 638 10.16 -10.89 14.64
CA ASP A 638 8.92 -10.95 13.88
C ASP A 638 7.67 -10.92 14.77
N ALA A 639 7.69 -11.56 15.95
CA ALA A 639 6.57 -11.51 16.90
C ALA A 639 6.30 -10.08 17.40
N GLU A 640 7.34 -9.37 17.85
CA GLU A 640 7.27 -7.97 18.28
C GLU A 640 6.75 -7.08 17.14
N ARG A 641 7.27 -7.25 15.91
CA ARG A 641 6.84 -6.51 14.73
C ARG A 641 5.38 -6.79 14.36
N GLN A 642 4.94 -8.05 14.45
CA GLN A 642 3.55 -8.43 14.21
C GLN A 642 2.62 -7.78 15.23
N LYS A 643 2.99 -7.81 16.51
CA LYS A 643 2.23 -7.15 17.58
C LYS A 643 2.11 -5.65 17.33
N ALA A 644 3.17 -4.99 16.87
CA ALA A 644 3.15 -3.58 16.50
C ALA A 644 2.16 -3.29 15.35
N ILE A 645 2.14 -4.12 14.31
CA ILE A 645 1.18 -4.02 13.20
C ILE A 645 -0.25 -4.22 13.70
N ASN A 646 -0.47 -5.23 14.55
CA ASN A 646 -1.78 -5.53 15.11
C ASN A 646 -2.31 -4.39 16.00
N LEU A 647 -1.44 -3.73 16.78
CA LEU A 647 -1.79 -2.54 17.57
C LEU A 647 -2.32 -1.41 16.68
N VAL A 648 -1.63 -1.10 15.57
CA VAL A 648 -2.06 -0.07 14.61
C VAL A 648 -3.40 -0.43 13.96
N LEU A 649 -3.63 -1.70 13.65
CA LEU A 649 -4.89 -2.16 13.05
C LEU A 649 -6.04 -2.32 14.06
N GLY A 650 -5.76 -2.20 15.37
CA GLY A 650 -6.72 -2.42 16.45
C GLY A 650 -7.15 -3.88 16.60
N LEU A 651 -6.23 -4.82 16.32
CA LEU A 651 -6.45 -6.27 16.43
C LEU A 651 -5.97 -6.85 17.76
N VAL A 652 -5.37 -6.04 18.63
CA VAL A 652 -4.89 -6.43 19.95
C VAL A 652 -5.85 -5.94 21.02
N ASP A 653 -6.30 -6.84 21.88
CA ASP A 653 -6.92 -6.46 23.16
C ASP A 653 -5.84 -6.45 24.25
N VAL A 654 -5.36 -5.24 24.53
CA VAL A 654 -4.27 -4.98 25.48
C VAL A 654 -4.58 -5.37 26.94
N ASN A 655 -5.85 -5.69 27.23
CA ASN A 655 -6.30 -6.09 28.56
C ASN A 655 -6.67 -7.58 28.66
N SER A 656 -6.48 -8.35 27.58
CA SER A 656 -6.83 -9.77 27.54
C SER A 656 -5.88 -10.62 28.41
N ALA A 657 -6.39 -11.73 28.94
CA ALA A 657 -5.62 -12.67 29.77
C ALA A 657 -4.47 -13.35 28.98
N GLU A 658 -4.64 -13.54 27.68
CA GLU A 658 -3.63 -14.11 26.78
C GLU A 658 -2.37 -13.23 26.68
N GLU A 659 -2.52 -11.90 26.70
CA GLU A 659 -1.37 -10.98 26.77
C GLU A 659 -0.62 -11.03 28.11
N GLN A 660 -1.31 -11.41 29.19
CA GLN A 660 -0.68 -11.55 30.50
C GLN A 660 0.18 -12.83 30.55
N GLU A 661 -0.16 -13.87 29.78
CA GLU A 661 0.58 -15.14 29.70
C GLU A 661 1.77 -15.10 28.71
N GLU A 662 1.66 -14.41 27.56
CA GLU A 662 2.76 -14.28 26.59
C GLU A 662 4.04 -13.67 27.22
N ASN A 663 3.87 -12.81 28.21
CA ASN A 663 4.97 -12.17 28.94
C ASN A 663 5.78 -13.14 29.82
N ASN A 664 5.22 -14.30 30.17
CA ASN A 664 5.90 -15.36 30.94
C ASN A 664 6.50 -16.46 30.06
N SER A 665 6.53 -16.27 28.73
CA SER A 665 7.08 -17.25 27.79
C SER A 665 8.61 -17.35 27.87
N PRO A 666 9.20 -18.56 27.92
CA PRO A 666 10.65 -18.77 27.89
C PRO A 666 11.36 -18.19 26.65
N ALA A 667 10.61 -17.87 25.59
CA ALA A 667 11.15 -17.26 24.37
C ALA A 667 11.73 -15.84 24.61
N ASN A 668 11.16 -15.08 25.54
CA ASN A 668 11.69 -13.76 25.92
C ASN A 668 13.01 -13.89 26.70
N ILE A 669 13.16 -14.94 27.51
CA ILE A 669 14.37 -15.22 28.30
C ILE A 669 15.56 -15.57 27.37
N VAL A 670 15.31 -16.30 26.28
CA VAL A 670 16.36 -16.63 25.28
C VAL A 670 16.75 -15.39 24.47
N GLN A 671 15.82 -14.46 24.24
CA GLN A 671 16.09 -13.22 23.52
C GLN A 671 16.99 -12.28 24.31
N ASP A 672 16.83 -12.21 25.64
CA ASP A 672 17.71 -11.43 26.52
C ASP A 672 19.10 -12.07 26.71
N LEU A 673 19.20 -13.40 26.65
CA LEU A 673 20.48 -14.13 26.77
C LEU A 673 21.36 -14.08 25.52
N LEU A 674 20.80 -13.80 24.33
CA LEU A 674 21.54 -13.75 23.06
C LEU A 674 21.98 -12.33 22.65
N ILE A 675 21.60 -11.31 23.44
CA ILE A 675 22.05 -9.91 23.27
C ILE A 675 23.38 -9.67 24.00
N PHE A 676 23.81 -10.60 24.87
CA PHE A 676 25.19 -10.75 25.34
C PHE A 676 25.99 -11.68 24.42
#